data_AF-A0A742TR28-F1
#
_entry.id   AF-A0A742TR28-F1
#
_cell.length_a   1.000
_cell.length_b   1.000
_cell.length_c   1.000
_cell.angle_alpha   90.00
_cell.angle_beta   90.00
_cell.angle_gamma   90.00
#
_symmetry.space_group_name_H-M   'P 1'
#
loop_
_entity.id
_entity.type
_entity.pdbx_description
1 polymer ?
#
loop_
_entity_poly.entity_id
_entity_poly.type
_entity_poly.pdbx_seq_one_letter_code
_entity_poly.pdbx_strand_id
1 'polypeptide(L)'
;MRYGSVCSGIEAASIAWESLGWQPAWFAEIEAFPSAVLANHWPNVTNLGDMTGIAAAVRVGDAEAPDVLVGGTPCQAFSIAGLRNGLADKRGQLTLSYVELANAIDDKRRERGEEEAIIVWENVPGVLSSKDNAFGCFLAGLAGESCELQPAGGKWTHAGCVSGPERIIAWRVLDAQFFGVAQRRKRVFVVASARKGFDPAEVLFELNSVRRDTPPCREPQTAVTADAGNGAEGGSHWDNPANPHPTLNQSNNIGGIGASNQEIFAQRGAGIVGAYRMTAFGEYSGDGTASTVKARDYKDATDLAVTYSNISRTLLSKSNDSTAEDLETYAIHGTQDPDTNHELAHTLGRNHGQENAIITEPYTIAIRGREEGSTVEVRNDGTANTLLTPNSGRAGMGVGAVGWGMQVRRLTPVECERLQGFPDNHTLIPWRGKDAADCPDGPRYKAIGNSMAVPVMRWIGERIAAARPAEESKPRTWRRPFLKWAGGKYSLLPELYRLIPAGKRLIEPFVGGGSVFLNSDKHEYFLLADINADLINLYQMLAVVPDSVIGEAIKAFRHLNDVENYTVIREAFNAQKLNATERAAAFLYLNRHCFNGLMRYNLDGFFNVGWGKYKAPYFPEEEIRAFRQKSHACVFMTAGFERTLRLAGDGDVVYCDPPYEPMPGTAGFTNYAAGGFSWDSQVALAESCVAAHQRGAKVFISNSTAPRVIELYERHGFTLHRVNARRSISSKGSTRETANDIVASLGI
;
A
#
# COMPACT_ATOMS: atom_id res chain seq x y z
N MET A 1 -1.10 17.42 7.79
CA MET A 1 -1.73 17.48 9.12
C MET A 1 -0.67 17.29 10.17
N ARG A 2 -0.89 17.83 11.37
CA ARG A 2 -0.01 17.65 12.51
C ARG A 2 -0.66 16.72 13.52
N TYR A 3 0.09 15.78 14.08
CA TYR A 3 -0.44 14.82 15.05
C TYR A 3 0.38 14.77 16.33
N GLY A 4 -0.28 14.62 17.46
CA GLY A 4 0.35 14.29 18.74
C GLY A 4 0.24 12.79 18.97
N SER A 5 1.34 12.15 19.32
CA SER A 5 1.37 10.71 19.62
C SER A 5 1.65 10.51 21.09
N VAL A 6 0.84 9.71 21.78
CA VAL A 6 1.02 9.33 23.19
C VAL A 6 1.16 7.83 23.34
N CYS A 7 1.95 7.40 24.33
CA CYS A 7 2.44 6.02 24.40
C CYS A 7 3.06 5.60 23.06
N SER A 8 3.89 6.49 22.51
CA SER A 8 4.35 6.47 21.11
C SER A 8 5.12 5.20 20.74
N GLY A 9 5.76 4.55 21.72
CA GLY A 9 6.61 3.40 21.49
C GLY A 9 7.72 3.72 20.49
N ILE A 10 7.86 2.90 19.46
CA ILE A 10 8.80 3.10 18.34
C ILE A 10 8.14 3.78 17.14
N GLU A 11 6.94 4.31 17.35
CA GLU A 11 6.25 5.27 16.51
C GLU A 11 5.88 4.77 15.10
N ALA A 12 4.98 3.80 15.08
CA ALA A 12 4.40 3.27 13.85
C ALA A 12 3.59 4.30 13.04
N ALA A 13 2.95 5.26 13.72
CA ALA A 13 2.12 6.26 13.06
C ALA A 13 2.95 7.22 12.19
N SER A 14 4.13 7.64 12.67
CA SER A 14 5.02 8.48 11.86
C SER A 14 5.54 7.78 10.61
N ILE A 15 5.98 6.52 10.73
CA ILE A 15 6.39 5.72 9.56
C ILE A 15 5.22 5.53 8.58
N ALA A 16 3.99 5.42 9.09
CA ALA A 16 2.81 5.24 8.28
C ALA A 16 2.34 6.52 7.56
N TRP A 17 2.40 7.67 8.24
CA TRP A 17 1.75 8.91 7.80
C TRP A 17 2.70 9.94 7.16
N GLU A 18 4.01 9.71 7.22
CA GLU A 18 4.99 10.53 6.49
C GLU A 18 4.70 10.57 4.98
N SER A 19 4.31 9.43 4.38
CA SER A 19 3.91 9.36 2.97
C SER A 19 2.62 10.12 2.65
N LEU A 20 1.83 10.48 3.67
CA LEU A 20 0.64 11.33 3.54
C LEU A 20 0.97 12.82 3.73
N GLY A 21 2.24 13.16 3.95
CA GLY A 21 2.70 14.51 4.24
C GLY A 21 2.29 15.01 5.63
N TRP A 22 2.02 14.11 6.58
CA TRP A 22 1.70 14.48 7.96
C TRP A 22 2.97 14.49 8.81
N GLN A 23 2.99 15.34 9.83
CA GLN A 23 4.16 15.53 10.67
C GLN A 23 3.79 15.45 12.15
N PRO A 24 4.64 14.84 12.99
CA PRO A 24 4.40 14.81 14.42
C PRO A 24 4.59 16.22 15.00
N ALA A 25 3.64 16.67 15.81
CA ALA A 25 3.78 17.89 16.60
C ALA A 25 4.67 17.64 17.82
N TRP A 26 4.49 16.50 18.47
CA TRP A 26 5.23 16.04 19.63
C TRP A 26 4.97 14.54 19.86
N PHE A 27 5.85 13.91 20.63
CA PHE A 27 5.70 12.55 21.13
C PHE A 27 5.50 12.55 22.65
N ALA A 28 4.99 11.45 23.20
CA ALA A 28 4.94 11.23 24.65
C ALA A 28 5.22 9.76 24.96
N GLU A 29 6.47 9.49 25.32
CA GLU A 29 6.97 8.15 25.65
C GLU A 29 7.87 8.23 26.89
N ILE A 30 7.66 7.30 27.82
CA ILE A 30 8.36 7.24 29.12
C ILE A 30 9.35 6.08 29.18
N GLU A 31 9.16 5.03 28.37
CA GLU A 31 10.09 3.93 28.30
C GLU A 31 11.41 4.39 27.65
N ALA A 32 12.51 4.11 28.33
CA ALA A 32 13.80 4.67 27.99
C ALA A 32 14.29 4.25 26.58
N PHE A 33 14.09 2.98 26.20
CA PHE A 33 14.55 2.48 24.90
C PHE A 33 13.69 3.02 23.73
N PRO A 34 12.35 2.91 23.74
CA PRO A 34 11.51 3.58 22.75
C PRO A 34 11.78 5.07 22.64
N SER A 35 11.94 5.79 23.77
CA SER A 35 12.31 7.22 23.76
C SER A 35 13.60 7.50 23.00
N ALA A 36 14.61 6.62 23.10
CA ALA A 36 15.85 6.77 22.34
C ALA A 36 15.67 6.46 20.85
N VAL A 37 14.78 5.53 20.49
CA VAL A 37 14.40 5.31 19.08
C VAL A 37 13.77 6.56 18.50
N LEU A 38 12.86 7.22 19.24
CA LEU A 38 12.27 8.49 18.82
C LEU A 38 13.33 9.58 18.61
N ALA A 39 14.25 9.74 19.56
CA ALA A 39 15.32 10.73 19.47
C ALA A 39 16.29 10.48 18.31
N ASN A 40 16.51 9.21 17.94
CA ASN A 40 17.37 8.83 16.82
C ASN A 40 16.75 9.17 15.46
N HIS A 41 15.46 8.86 15.26
CA HIS A 41 14.79 9.04 13.97
C HIS A 41 14.18 10.43 13.79
N TRP A 42 13.73 11.06 14.88
CA TRP A 42 13.07 12.36 14.88
C TRP A 42 13.71 13.31 15.92
N PRO A 43 14.99 13.68 15.75
CA PRO A 43 15.71 14.50 16.72
C PRO A 43 15.12 15.91 16.91
N ASN A 44 14.34 16.38 15.93
CA ASN A 44 13.71 17.70 15.95
C ASN A 44 12.30 17.70 16.56
N VAL A 45 11.79 16.54 16.97
CA VAL A 45 10.43 16.40 17.54
C VAL A 45 10.55 16.18 19.04
N THR A 46 9.91 17.05 19.81
CA THR A 46 9.97 16.98 21.28
C THR A 46 9.23 15.76 21.81
N ASN A 47 9.90 14.95 22.64
CA ASN A 47 9.24 13.97 23.50
C ASN A 47 8.85 14.63 24.83
N LEU A 48 7.56 14.78 25.09
CA LEU A 48 6.98 15.39 26.29
C LEU A 48 6.98 14.46 27.51
N GLY A 49 7.31 13.18 27.33
CA GLY A 49 7.40 12.20 28.42
C GLY A 49 6.03 11.73 28.92
N ASP A 50 5.70 12.01 30.18
CA ASP A 50 4.48 11.51 30.82
C ASP A 50 3.23 12.19 30.26
N MET A 51 2.38 11.39 29.60
CA MET A 51 1.13 11.85 28.98
C MET A 51 0.14 12.50 29.96
N THR A 52 0.21 12.20 31.25
CA THR A 52 -0.71 12.73 32.27
C THR A 52 -0.58 14.25 32.44
N GLY A 53 0.59 14.83 32.12
CA GLY A 53 0.82 16.28 32.20
C GLY A 53 0.45 17.07 30.95
N ILE A 54 0.23 16.40 29.81
CA ILE A 54 0.13 17.08 28.50
C ILE A 54 -1.16 17.88 28.37
N ALA A 55 -2.27 17.40 28.95
CA ALA A 55 -3.54 18.13 28.92
C ALA A 55 -3.41 19.54 29.53
N ALA A 56 -2.66 19.66 30.64
CA ALA A 56 -2.37 20.96 31.25
C ALA A 56 -1.48 21.82 30.35
N ALA A 57 -0.41 21.23 29.77
CA ALA A 57 0.49 21.92 28.85
C ALA A 57 -0.23 22.47 27.60
N VAL A 58 -1.18 21.71 27.03
CA VAL A 58 -1.99 22.15 25.88
C VAL A 58 -2.89 23.33 26.25
N ARG A 59 -3.55 23.28 27.42
CA ARG A 59 -4.43 24.36 27.89
C ARG A 59 -3.68 25.70 28.03
N VAL A 60 -2.49 25.66 28.63
CA VAL A 60 -1.65 26.87 28.82
C VAL A 60 -0.88 27.28 27.56
N GLY A 61 -0.76 26.39 26.56
CA GLY A 61 -0.13 26.66 25.27
C GLY A 61 1.35 26.25 25.17
N ASP A 62 1.88 25.54 26.15
CA ASP A 62 3.26 25.02 26.15
C ASP A 62 3.41 23.79 25.24
N ALA A 63 2.32 23.06 25.02
CA ALA A 63 2.24 21.99 24.02
C ALA A 63 1.22 22.35 22.93
N GLU A 64 1.53 21.99 21.68
CA GLU A 64 0.65 22.24 20.56
C GLU A 64 -0.62 21.39 20.63
N ALA A 65 -1.76 21.93 20.18
CA ALA A 65 -3.01 21.20 20.00
C ALA A 65 -3.10 20.66 18.56
N PRO A 66 -2.78 19.37 18.30
CA PRO A 66 -2.64 18.82 16.95
C PRO A 66 -3.99 18.58 16.24
N ASP A 67 -3.95 18.35 14.92
CA ASP A 67 -5.12 17.96 14.12
C ASP A 67 -5.59 16.53 14.46
N VAL A 68 -4.65 15.66 14.85
CA VAL A 68 -4.89 14.26 15.19
C VAL A 68 -4.22 13.93 16.52
N LEU A 69 -4.92 13.24 17.41
CA LEU A 69 -4.34 12.62 18.60
C LEU A 69 -4.32 11.11 18.40
N VAL A 70 -3.14 10.49 18.47
CA VAL A 70 -2.98 9.04 18.32
C VAL A 70 -2.32 8.41 19.54
N GLY A 71 -2.72 7.20 19.91
CA GLY A 71 -2.01 6.43 20.93
C GLY A 71 -2.66 5.11 21.32
N GLY A 72 -1.88 4.26 22.00
CA GLY A 72 -2.36 3.00 22.58
C GLY A 72 -2.06 2.93 24.07
N THR A 73 -3.05 3.25 24.92
CA THR A 73 -2.84 3.26 26.37
C THR A 73 -2.79 1.83 26.93
N PRO A 74 -2.00 1.56 28.00
CA PRO A 74 -1.99 0.26 28.66
C PRO A 74 -3.39 -0.16 29.13
N CYS A 75 -3.78 -1.41 28.89
CA CYS A 75 -5.08 -1.96 29.28
C CYS A 75 -5.19 -2.06 30.83
N GLN A 76 -5.89 -1.10 31.45
CA GLN A 76 -6.15 -1.03 32.90
C GLN A 76 -7.65 -0.85 33.19
N ALA A 77 -8.07 -1.18 34.41
CA ALA A 77 -9.46 -1.05 34.89
C ALA A 77 -9.87 0.43 35.07
N PHE A 78 -11.11 0.81 34.76
CA PHE A 78 -11.53 2.23 34.75
C PHE A 78 -13.02 2.47 35.13
N SER A 79 -13.33 3.59 35.80
CA SER A 79 -14.70 4.03 36.16
C SER A 79 -14.95 5.52 35.83
N ILE A 80 -16.15 5.86 35.33
CA ILE A 80 -16.51 7.26 34.96
C ILE A 80 -16.55 8.22 36.15
N ALA A 81 -16.84 7.74 37.36
CA ALA A 81 -16.78 8.58 38.56
C ALA A 81 -15.37 9.19 38.77
N GLY A 82 -14.32 8.50 38.30
CA GLY A 82 -12.94 9.01 38.30
C GLY A 82 -12.73 10.26 37.41
N LEU A 83 -13.50 10.44 36.33
CA LEU A 83 -13.47 11.68 35.51
C LEU A 83 -13.95 12.90 36.31
N ARG A 84 -14.84 12.71 37.28
CA ARG A 84 -15.47 13.80 38.04
C ARG A 84 -14.65 14.26 39.25
N ASN A 85 -13.85 13.36 39.83
CA ASN A 85 -13.12 13.60 41.08
C ASN A 85 -11.63 13.93 40.88
N GLY A 86 -11.14 14.01 39.63
CA GLY A 86 -9.73 14.25 39.32
C GLY A 86 -8.81 13.05 39.60
N LEU A 87 -7.55 13.16 39.17
CA LEU A 87 -6.51 12.12 39.03
C LEU A 87 -6.06 11.38 40.33
N ALA A 88 -6.87 11.30 41.38
CA ALA A 88 -6.44 10.76 42.68
C ALA A 88 -6.33 9.21 42.75
N ASP A 89 -6.85 8.46 41.78
CA ASP A 89 -6.84 6.99 41.79
C ASP A 89 -5.79 6.39 40.83
N LYS A 90 -4.76 5.75 41.38
CA LYS A 90 -3.56 5.26 40.65
C LYS A 90 -3.82 4.15 39.63
N ARG A 91 -4.98 3.51 39.62
CA ARG A 91 -5.26 2.31 38.80
C ARG A 91 -6.01 2.56 37.48
N GLY A 92 -6.46 3.79 37.20
CA GLY A 92 -7.18 4.16 35.97
C GLY A 92 -6.71 5.46 35.30
N GLN A 93 -5.55 6.01 35.72
CA GLN A 93 -5.08 7.36 35.36
C GLN A 93 -4.83 7.56 33.85
N LEU A 94 -4.36 6.55 33.11
CA LEU A 94 -3.88 6.78 31.75
C LEU A 94 -5.01 6.94 30.72
N THR A 95 -6.02 6.07 30.74
CA THR A 95 -7.19 6.21 29.83
C THR A 95 -7.99 7.47 30.15
N LEU A 96 -8.09 7.84 31.44
CA LEU A 96 -8.62 9.12 31.89
C LEU A 96 -7.85 10.30 31.30
N SER A 97 -6.53 10.27 31.45
CA SER A 97 -5.65 11.33 30.94
C SER A 97 -5.73 11.44 29.43
N TYR A 98 -5.96 10.33 28.72
CA TYR A 98 -6.18 10.33 27.27
C TYR A 98 -7.46 11.09 26.89
N VAL A 99 -8.58 10.83 27.58
CA VAL A 99 -9.84 11.56 27.37
C VAL A 99 -9.69 13.04 27.76
N GLU A 100 -9.05 13.34 28.89
CA GLU A 100 -8.76 14.72 29.30
C GLU A 100 -7.90 15.46 28.29
N LEU A 101 -6.89 14.79 27.72
CA LEU A 101 -6.03 15.33 26.68
C LEU A 101 -6.82 15.61 25.39
N ALA A 102 -7.66 14.66 24.95
CA ALA A 102 -8.54 14.88 23.79
C ALA A 102 -9.44 16.10 23.98
N ASN A 103 -10.04 16.26 25.17
CA ASN A 103 -10.87 17.42 25.50
C ASN A 103 -10.04 18.71 25.53
N ALA A 104 -8.87 18.70 26.16
CA ALA A 104 -7.97 19.86 26.19
C ALA A 104 -7.54 20.31 24.79
N ILE A 105 -7.28 19.38 23.88
CA ILE A 105 -6.94 19.67 22.48
C ILE A 105 -8.14 20.31 21.77
N ASP A 106 -9.33 19.72 21.88
CA ASP A 106 -10.54 20.26 21.21
C ASP A 106 -10.89 21.65 21.73
N ASP A 107 -10.84 21.88 23.04
CA ASP A 107 -11.07 23.20 23.65
C ASP A 107 -10.06 24.22 23.11
N LYS A 108 -8.78 23.85 23.05
CA LYS A 108 -7.73 24.77 22.58
C LYS A 108 -7.85 25.10 21.10
N ARG A 109 -8.28 24.15 20.28
CA ARG A 109 -8.53 24.35 18.84
C ARG A 109 -9.78 25.20 18.62
N ARG A 110 -10.83 24.98 19.41
CA ARG A 110 -12.04 25.80 19.39
C ARG A 110 -11.78 27.25 19.79
N GLU A 111 -10.94 27.49 20.80
CA GLU A 111 -10.46 28.84 21.18
C GLU A 111 -9.80 29.57 19.99
N ARG A 112 -9.12 28.84 19.10
CA ARG A 112 -8.42 29.36 17.91
C ARG A 112 -9.30 29.42 16.65
N GLY A 113 -10.53 28.95 16.72
CA GLY A 113 -11.41 28.82 15.54
C GLY A 113 -10.96 27.74 14.56
N GLU A 114 -10.17 26.77 15.02
CA GLU A 114 -9.73 25.60 14.26
C GLU A 114 -10.74 24.45 14.40
N GLU A 115 -10.77 23.53 13.43
CA GLU A 115 -11.57 22.31 13.54
C GLU A 115 -11.06 21.41 14.66
N GLU A 116 -11.97 20.75 15.38
CA GLU A 116 -11.66 19.78 16.43
C GLU A 116 -10.79 18.62 15.91
N ALA A 117 -10.08 17.98 16.84
CA ALA A 117 -9.12 16.94 16.54
C ALA A 117 -9.81 15.62 16.17
N ILE A 118 -9.08 14.81 15.40
CA ILE A 118 -9.43 13.42 15.12
C ILE A 118 -8.66 12.55 16.09
N ILE A 119 -9.38 11.73 16.85
CA ILE A 119 -8.80 10.86 17.87
C ILE A 119 -8.68 9.46 17.28
N VAL A 120 -7.48 8.86 17.33
CA VAL A 120 -7.19 7.50 16.90
C VAL A 120 -6.61 6.72 18.08
N TRP A 121 -7.35 5.77 18.60
CA TRP A 121 -6.91 4.98 19.76
C TRP A 121 -6.83 3.50 19.42
N GLU A 122 -5.76 2.84 19.85
CA GLU A 122 -5.49 1.42 19.62
C GLU A 122 -5.44 0.66 20.95
N ASN A 123 -6.01 -0.56 20.98
CA ASN A 123 -5.83 -1.46 22.11
C ASN A 123 -6.06 -2.94 21.75
N VAL A 124 -5.72 -3.84 22.67
CA VAL A 124 -5.99 -5.27 22.54
C VAL A 124 -7.49 -5.60 22.59
N PRO A 125 -7.99 -6.62 21.87
CA PRO A 125 -9.40 -7.01 21.87
C PRO A 125 -10.00 -7.34 23.24
N GLY A 126 -9.16 -7.69 24.22
CA GLY A 126 -9.61 -7.98 25.59
C GLY A 126 -10.37 -6.84 26.24
N VAL A 127 -10.16 -5.58 25.81
CA VAL A 127 -10.86 -4.40 26.35
C VAL A 127 -12.38 -4.48 26.13
N LEU A 128 -12.83 -5.12 25.04
CA LEU A 128 -14.25 -5.32 24.71
C LEU A 128 -14.96 -6.29 25.67
N SER A 129 -14.19 -7.07 26.44
CA SER A 129 -14.69 -8.13 27.33
C SER A 129 -14.33 -7.90 28.80
N SER A 130 -13.90 -6.69 29.16
CA SER A 130 -13.51 -6.40 30.54
C SER A 130 -14.69 -6.53 31.50
N LYS A 131 -14.45 -7.14 32.68
CA LYS A 131 -15.48 -7.39 33.70
C LYS A 131 -16.07 -6.10 34.30
N ASP A 132 -15.29 -5.02 34.28
CA ASP A 132 -15.63 -3.71 34.83
C ASP A 132 -16.19 -2.73 33.77
N ASN A 133 -16.50 -3.22 32.57
CA ASN A 133 -16.96 -2.39 31.45
C ASN A 133 -16.04 -1.18 31.13
N ALA A 134 -14.71 -1.32 31.32
CA ALA A 134 -13.74 -0.27 31.05
C ALA A 134 -13.89 0.36 29.64
N PHE A 135 -14.26 -0.43 28.63
CA PHE A 135 -14.51 0.07 27.28
C PHE A 135 -15.75 0.97 27.21
N GLY A 136 -16.85 0.61 27.88
CA GLY A 136 -18.03 1.46 27.99
C GLY A 136 -17.77 2.76 28.74
N CYS A 137 -16.92 2.71 29.76
CA CYS A 137 -16.43 3.89 30.47
C CYS A 137 -15.58 4.79 29.56
N PHE A 138 -14.68 4.22 28.77
CA PHE A 138 -13.86 4.96 27.81
C PHE A 138 -14.69 5.62 26.70
N LEU A 139 -15.61 4.87 26.09
CA LEU A 139 -16.52 5.40 25.08
C LEU A 139 -17.38 6.53 25.64
N ALA A 140 -17.93 6.38 26.86
CA ALA A 140 -18.68 7.44 27.51
C ALA A 140 -17.85 8.72 27.72
N GLY A 141 -16.60 8.57 28.19
CA GLY A 141 -15.69 9.70 28.37
C GLY A 141 -15.40 10.46 27.07
N LEU A 142 -15.13 9.75 25.97
CA LEU A 142 -14.93 10.37 24.66
C LEU A 142 -16.23 10.98 24.09
N ALA A 143 -17.35 10.33 24.33
CA ALA A 143 -18.67 10.72 23.85
C ALA A 143 -19.19 11.98 24.56
N GLY A 144 -18.68 12.29 25.76
CA GLY A 144 -19.21 13.35 26.62
C GLY A 144 -20.39 12.90 27.45
N GLU A 145 -20.54 11.60 27.68
CA GLU A 145 -21.65 11.04 28.44
C GLU A 145 -21.41 11.05 29.94
N SER A 146 -22.51 11.13 30.69
CA SER A 146 -22.47 11.26 32.15
C SER A 146 -22.44 9.90 32.88
N CYS A 147 -22.68 8.81 32.17
CA CYS A 147 -22.73 7.44 32.67
C CYS A 147 -22.12 6.47 31.67
N GLU A 148 -21.82 5.26 32.13
CA GLU A 148 -21.15 4.25 31.30
C GLU A 148 -22.07 3.74 30.21
N LEU A 149 -21.53 3.67 29.00
CA LEU A 149 -22.24 3.06 27.90
C LEU A 149 -22.30 1.56 28.11
N GLN A 150 -23.46 0.98 27.81
CA GLN A 150 -23.70 -0.44 27.90
C GLN A 150 -23.80 -1.04 26.50
N PRO A 151 -23.22 -2.22 26.25
CA PRO A 151 -23.38 -2.89 24.98
C PRO A 151 -24.83 -3.35 24.78
N ALA A 152 -25.44 -3.04 23.63
CA ALA A 152 -26.85 -3.34 23.34
C ALA A 152 -27.21 -4.84 23.48
N GLY A 153 -26.25 -5.75 23.23
CA GLY A 153 -26.43 -7.20 23.34
C GLY A 153 -25.77 -7.85 24.57
N GLY A 154 -25.44 -7.07 25.60
CA GLY A 154 -24.74 -7.55 26.81
C GLY A 154 -23.24 -7.84 26.63
N LYS A 155 -22.71 -7.76 25.40
CA LYS A 155 -21.27 -7.82 25.09
C LYS A 155 -20.92 -6.85 23.96
N TRP A 156 -19.76 -6.21 24.05
CA TRP A 156 -19.27 -5.33 22.98
C TRP A 156 -18.95 -6.14 21.73
N THR A 157 -19.43 -5.65 20.59
CA THR A 157 -19.18 -6.23 19.27
C THR A 157 -17.80 -5.82 18.75
N HIS A 158 -17.30 -6.58 17.77
CA HIS A 158 -16.03 -6.29 17.10
C HIS A 158 -16.06 -5.02 16.25
N ALA A 159 -17.22 -4.42 16.03
CA ALA A 159 -17.38 -3.12 15.42
C ALA A 159 -18.66 -2.46 15.94
N GLY A 160 -18.68 -1.14 15.99
CA GLY A 160 -19.87 -0.37 16.34
C GLY A 160 -19.60 1.13 16.36
N CYS A 161 -20.66 1.90 16.52
CA CYS A 161 -20.58 3.35 16.60
C CYS A 161 -21.48 3.89 17.72
N VAL A 162 -21.10 5.05 18.24
CA VAL A 162 -21.83 5.82 19.24
C VAL A 162 -21.80 7.28 18.80
N SER A 163 -22.95 7.94 18.85
CA SER A 163 -23.04 9.39 18.69
C SER A 163 -23.28 10.01 20.07
N GLY A 164 -22.26 10.67 20.62
CA GLY A 164 -22.35 11.36 21.90
C GLY A 164 -22.49 12.88 21.78
N PRO A 165 -22.73 13.59 22.90
CA PRO A 165 -22.74 15.05 22.96
C PRO A 165 -21.46 15.75 22.47
N GLU A 166 -20.29 15.18 22.77
CA GLU A 166 -18.98 15.76 22.44
C GLU A 166 -18.44 15.20 21.12
N ARG A 167 -18.54 13.89 20.89
CA ARG A 167 -17.95 13.23 19.71
C ARG A 167 -18.83 12.13 19.16
N ILE A 168 -18.75 11.96 17.85
CA ILE A 168 -19.10 10.68 17.20
C ILE A 168 -17.90 9.76 17.35
N ILE A 169 -18.16 8.48 17.61
CA ILE A 169 -17.15 7.45 17.83
C ILE A 169 -17.50 6.23 16.99
N ALA A 170 -16.51 5.67 16.31
CA ALA A 170 -16.59 4.34 15.69
C ALA A 170 -15.44 3.48 16.20
N TRP A 171 -15.68 2.18 16.33
CA TRP A 171 -14.61 1.21 16.61
C TRP A 171 -14.71 0.00 15.71
N ARG A 172 -13.56 -0.64 15.47
CA ARG A 172 -13.46 -1.90 14.72
C ARG A 172 -12.24 -2.69 15.15
N VAL A 173 -12.39 -4.01 15.26
CA VAL A 173 -11.26 -4.94 15.40
C VAL A 173 -10.68 -5.20 14.01
N LEU A 174 -9.43 -4.80 13.82
CA LEU A 174 -8.65 -5.05 12.61
C LEU A 174 -7.58 -6.09 12.88
N ASP A 175 -7.32 -6.94 11.89
CA ASP A 175 -6.26 -7.95 11.95
C ASP A 175 -5.19 -7.61 10.92
N ALA A 176 -3.97 -7.36 11.37
CA ALA A 176 -2.86 -6.91 10.53
C ALA A 176 -2.58 -7.83 9.33
N GLN A 177 -2.95 -9.12 9.41
CA GLN A 177 -2.78 -10.07 8.30
C GLN A 177 -3.45 -9.64 6.99
N PHE A 178 -4.47 -8.78 7.05
CA PHE A 178 -5.18 -8.26 5.87
C PHE A 178 -4.62 -6.94 5.34
N PHE A 179 -3.50 -6.47 5.88
CA PHE A 179 -2.89 -5.18 5.57
C PHE A 179 -1.44 -5.33 5.07
N GLY A 180 -1.07 -6.48 4.49
CA GLY A 180 0.23 -6.66 3.82
C GLY A 180 1.38 -7.13 4.74
N VAL A 181 1.07 -7.66 5.92
CA VAL A 181 2.06 -8.35 6.79
C VAL A 181 1.60 -9.77 7.12
N ALA A 182 2.55 -10.68 7.33
CA ALA A 182 2.27 -12.11 7.53
C ALA A 182 1.88 -12.50 8.98
N GLN A 183 1.67 -11.53 9.89
CA GLN A 183 1.31 -11.80 11.28
C GLN A 183 -0.19 -11.62 11.57
N ARG A 184 -0.74 -12.53 12.38
CA ARG A 184 -2.09 -12.38 12.96
C ARG A 184 -2.03 -11.48 14.19
N ARG A 185 -2.35 -10.21 14.02
CA ARG A 185 -2.35 -9.22 15.10
C ARG A 185 -3.66 -8.47 15.11
N LYS A 186 -4.61 -9.00 15.89
CA LYS A 186 -5.92 -8.37 16.11
C LYS A 186 -5.80 -7.26 17.13
N ARG A 187 -6.29 -6.07 16.78
CA ARG A 187 -6.39 -4.88 17.65
C ARG A 187 -7.71 -4.17 17.43
N VAL A 188 -8.24 -3.58 18.50
CA VAL A 188 -9.39 -2.68 18.47
C VAL A 188 -8.86 -1.30 18.16
N PHE A 189 -9.37 -0.70 17.08
CA PHE A 189 -9.14 0.69 16.77
C PHE A 189 -10.42 1.48 17.03
N VAL A 190 -10.28 2.64 17.64
CA VAL A 190 -11.34 3.61 17.88
C VAL A 190 -10.97 4.90 17.14
N VAL A 191 -11.89 5.39 16.31
CA VAL A 191 -11.80 6.73 15.72
C VAL A 191 -12.92 7.57 16.33
N ALA A 192 -12.59 8.75 16.84
CA ALA A 192 -13.57 9.69 17.38
C ALA A 192 -13.29 11.11 16.92
N SER A 193 -14.33 11.92 16.72
CA SER A 193 -14.16 13.33 16.35
C SER A 193 -15.43 14.13 16.65
N ALA A 194 -15.25 15.40 17.00
CA ALA A 194 -16.31 16.41 17.10
C ALA A 194 -16.44 17.24 15.80
N ARG A 195 -15.54 17.02 14.83
CA ARG A 195 -15.42 17.84 13.62
C ARG A 195 -16.67 17.74 12.76
N LYS A 196 -17.20 18.89 12.34
CA LYS A 196 -18.36 18.96 11.44
C LYS A 196 -18.04 18.35 10.08
N GLY A 197 -18.92 17.48 9.59
CA GLY A 197 -18.78 16.87 8.25
C GLY A 197 -17.72 15.77 8.16
N PHE A 198 -17.20 15.30 9.29
CA PHE A 198 -16.33 14.13 9.37
C PHE A 198 -17.05 12.99 10.10
N ASP A 199 -17.19 11.83 9.45
CA ASP A 199 -17.80 10.65 10.06
C ASP A 199 -16.73 9.59 10.39
N PRO A 200 -16.46 9.32 11.68
CA PRO A 200 -15.56 8.24 12.10
C PRO A 200 -15.92 6.86 11.54
N ALA A 201 -17.20 6.60 11.27
CA ALA A 201 -17.64 5.34 10.67
C ALA A 201 -17.13 5.21 9.23
N GLU A 202 -17.06 6.30 8.46
CA GLU A 202 -16.50 6.30 7.11
C GLU A 202 -15.00 6.00 7.09
N VAL A 203 -14.29 6.14 8.21
CA VAL A 203 -12.88 5.76 8.33
C VAL A 203 -12.76 4.25 8.55
N LEU A 204 -13.46 3.69 9.54
CA LEU A 204 -13.27 2.30 9.96
C LEU A 204 -14.16 1.29 9.22
N PHE A 205 -15.31 1.69 8.70
CA PHE A 205 -16.28 0.78 8.08
C PHE A 205 -16.18 0.80 6.56
N GLU A 206 -16.13 -0.39 5.98
CA GLU A 206 -16.17 -0.59 4.53
C GLU A 206 -17.62 -0.79 4.11
N LEU A 207 -18.38 0.31 4.02
CA LEU A 207 -19.81 0.29 3.66
C LEU A 207 -20.04 -0.15 2.20
N ASN A 208 -19.02 -0.05 1.34
CA ASN A 208 -19.03 -0.53 -0.04
C ASN A 208 -18.79 -2.05 -0.09
N SER A 209 -19.65 -2.81 0.55
CA SER A 209 -19.87 -4.19 0.13
C SER A 209 -20.91 -4.16 -1.00
N VAL A 210 -20.63 -4.85 -2.10
CA VAL A 210 -21.67 -5.33 -3.02
C VAL A 210 -22.82 -5.86 -2.16
N ARG A 211 -24.05 -5.39 -2.42
CA ARG A 211 -25.25 -6.10 -1.95
C ARG A 211 -25.03 -7.58 -2.25
N ARG A 212 -24.98 -8.42 -1.23
CA ARG A 212 -25.28 -9.86 -1.39
C ARG A 212 -26.78 -10.07 -1.64
N ASP A 213 -27.41 -9.19 -2.43
CA ASP A 213 -28.60 -9.56 -3.18
C ASP A 213 -28.08 -10.33 -4.40
N THR A 214 -27.71 -11.58 -4.18
CA THR A 214 -27.88 -12.54 -5.26
C THR A 214 -29.38 -12.49 -5.57
N PRO A 215 -29.81 -12.11 -6.80
CA PRO A 215 -31.22 -12.19 -7.16
C PRO A 215 -31.69 -13.61 -6.83
N PRO A 216 -32.86 -13.82 -6.22
CA PRO A 216 -33.36 -15.16 -6.00
C PRO A 216 -33.39 -15.87 -7.35
N CYS A 217 -32.48 -16.84 -7.51
CA CYS A 217 -32.45 -17.70 -8.69
C CYS A 217 -33.77 -18.47 -8.67
N ARG A 218 -34.71 -18.08 -9.54
CA ARG A 218 -35.89 -18.87 -9.86
C ARG A 218 -35.52 -19.87 -10.94
N GLU A 219 -34.57 -20.75 -10.64
CA GLU A 219 -34.55 -22.07 -11.25
C GLU A 219 -34.72 -23.07 -10.12
N PRO A 220 -35.82 -23.85 -10.09
CA PRO A 220 -36.02 -24.83 -9.05
C PRO A 220 -34.99 -25.95 -9.24
N GLN A 221 -33.88 -25.88 -8.49
CA GLN A 221 -33.08 -27.07 -8.26
C GLN A 221 -33.95 -28.05 -7.48
N THR A 222 -34.26 -29.14 -8.17
CA THR A 222 -35.13 -30.19 -7.68
C THR A 222 -34.34 -31.01 -6.66
N ALA A 223 -34.88 -31.05 -5.44
CA ALA A 223 -34.63 -32.02 -4.38
C ALA A 223 -33.18 -32.19 -3.88
N VAL A 224 -32.86 -31.66 -2.70
CA VAL A 224 -32.59 -32.45 -1.48
C VAL A 224 -32.72 -31.54 -0.24
N THR A 225 -33.95 -31.26 0.20
CA THR A 225 -34.23 -30.87 1.59
C THR A 225 -35.53 -31.52 2.00
N ALA A 226 -35.46 -32.78 2.43
CA ALA A 226 -36.59 -33.49 3.02
C ALA A 226 -36.29 -34.17 4.36
N ASP A 227 -35.07 -34.08 4.92
CA ASP A 227 -34.73 -34.80 6.16
C ASP A 227 -34.04 -33.96 7.26
N ALA A 228 -34.31 -32.64 7.32
CA ALA A 228 -33.89 -31.81 8.46
C ALA A 228 -34.96 -31.71 9.56
N GLY A 229 -35.90 -32.66 9.61
CA GLY A 229 -37.06 -32.57 10.48
C GLY A 229 -37.72 -33.91 10.72
N ASN A 230 -36.96 -34.92 11.16
CA ASN A 230 -37.46 -35.97 12.04
C ASN A 230 -36.24 -36.68 12.64
N GLY A 231 -36.19 -36.74 13.98
CA GLY A 231 -35.23 -37.59 14.65
C GLY A 231 -35.45 -39.03 14.19
N ALA A 232 -34.38 -39.68 13.74
CA ALA A 232 -34.43 -41.08 13.35
C ALA A 232 -33.29 -41.84 14.01
N GLU A 233 -33.71 -42.97 14.56
CA GLU A 233 -32.99 -43.99 15.28
C GLU A 233 -31.83 -44.59 14.48
N GLY A 234 -30.85 -45.11 15.20
CA GLY A 234 -29.65 -45.70 14.61
C GLY A 234 -29.94 -46.87 13.69
N GLY A 235 -29.38 -46.79 12.48
CA GLY A 235 -29.23 -47.90 11.54
C GLY A 235 -27.94 -47.69 10.75
N SER A 236 -27.11 -48.73 10.67
CA SER A 236 -25.76 -48.61 10.13
C SER A 236 -25.73 -48.56 8.59
N HIS A 237 -24.77 -47.82 8.06
CA HIS A 237 -24.50 -47.58 6.63
C HIS A 237 -24.10 -48.84 5.82
N TRP A 238 -24.08 -50.02 6.44
CA TRP A 238 -23.51 -51.25 5.86
C TRP A 238 -24.48 -52.08 5.01
N ASP A 239 -25.78 -51.75 4.97
CA ASP A 239 -26.81 -52.64 4.42
C ASP A 239 -27.41 -52.22 3.06
N ASN A 240 -26.85 -51.23 2.34
CA ASN A 240 -27.41 -50.81 1.03
C ASN A 240 -26.60 -51.32 -0.18
N PRO A 241 -27.13 -52.27 -0.99
CA PRO A 241 -26.43 -52.88 -2.12
C PRO A 241 -26.19 -51.97 -3.34
N ALA A 242 -26.65 -50.71 -3.33
CA ALA A 242 -26.71 -49.87 -4.54
C ALA A 242 -25.49 -48.95 -4.79
N ASN A 243 -24.46 -48.95 -3.92
CA ASN A 243 -23.30 -48.06 -4.08
C ASN A 243 -22.02 -48.82 -4.50
N PRO A 244 -21.52 -48.63 -5.74
CA PRO A 244 -20.21 -49.14 -6.14
C PRO A 244 -19.06 -48.30 -5.53
N HIS A 245 -18.10 -49.01 -4.92
CA HIS A 245 -16.90 -48.48 -4.27
C HIS A 245 -15.99 -47.63 -5.18
N PRO A 246 -15.36 -46.58 -4.60
CA PRO A 246 -13.95 -46.32 -4.81
C PRO A 246 -13.15 -46.33 -3.48
N THR A 247 -11.84 -46.49 -3.64
CA THR A 247 -10.87 -47.06 -2.69
C THR A 247 -10.32 -46.12 -1.62
N LEU A 248 -10.21 -46.70 -0.40
CA LEU A 248 -9.26 -46.51 0.71
C LEU A 248 -8.70 -45.09 0.97
N ASN A 249 -9.20 -44.45 2.04
CA ASN A 249 -8.45 -44.30 3.31
C ASN A 249 -9.31 -43.58 4.37
N GLN A 250 -10.11 -44.34 5.13
CA GLN A 250 -10.61 -43.93 6.45
C GLN A 250 -10.77 -45.17 7.32
N SER A 251 -9.91 -45.34 8.32
CA SER A 251 -10.26 -46.08 9.53
C SER A 251 -10.51 -45.05 10.65
N ASN A 252 -11.79 -44.79 10.89
CA ASN A 252 -12.26 -44.20 12.15
C ASN A 252 -12.51 -45.34 13.13
N ASN A 253 -11.88 -45.29 14.29
CA ASN A 253 -12.33 -46.04 15.46
C ASN A 253 -13.35 -45.17 16.21
N ILE A 254 -14.53 -45.73 16.49
CA ILE A 254 -15.65 -45.03 17.16
C ILE A 254 -16.09 -45.85 18.36
N GLY A 255 -16.07 -45.26 19.56
CA GLY A 255 -16.84 -45.73 20.72
C GLY A 255 -16.12 -45.62 22.07
N GLY A 256 -16.68 -44.82 22.98
CA GLY A 256 -16.40 -44.88 24.43
C GLY A 256 -15.80 -43.61 25.02
N ILE A 257 -16.54 -42.97 25.92
CA ILE A 257 -16.11 -41.81 26.70
C ILE A 257 -14.94 -42.21 27.61
N GLY A 258 -13.81 -41.51 27.49
CA GLY A 258 -12.72 -41.52 28.48
C GLY A 258 -11.44 -42.26 28.09
N ALA A 259 -10.75 -41.85 27.03
CA ALA A 259 -9.29 -42.00 26.87
C ALA A 259 -8.84 -41.26 25.60
N SER A 260 -8.24 -40.07 25.75
CA SER A 260 -7.58 -39.37 24.63
C SER A 260 -6.25 -40.03 24.34
N ASN A 261 -6.11 -40.70 23.17
CA ASN A 261 -4.88 -41.00 22.40
C ASN A 261 -3.57 -41.40 23.12
N GLN A 262 -3.59 -41.79 24.39
CA GLN A 262 -2.38 -42.08 25.17
C GLN A 262 -2.03 -43.58 25.24
N GLU A 263 -2.84 -44.48 24.68
CA GLU A 263 -2.67 -45.94 24.89
C GLU A 263 -2.29 -46.80 23.67
N ILE A 264 -1.97 -46.23 22.50
CA ILE A 264 -1.41 -47.04 21.39
C ILE A 264 0.13 -47.18 21.45
N PHE A 265 0.82 -46.42 22.30
CA PHE A 265 2.28 -46.47 22.41
C PHE A 265 2.82 -47.25 23.63
N ALA A 266 1.98 -47.95 24.39
CA ALA A 266 2.41 -48.57 25.65
C ALA A 266 2.58 -50.11 25.64
N GLN A 267 2.31 -50.83 24.54
CA GLN A 267 2.31 -52.31 24.62
C GLN A 267 3.57 -53.05 24.13
N ARG A 268 4.66 -52.38 23.73
CA ARG A 268 5.94 -53.07 23.49
C ARG A 268 7.17 -52.23 23.86
N GLY A 269 7.25 -51.82 25.13
CA GLY A 269 8.52 -51.36 25.72
C GLY A 269 9.11 -50.08 25.11
N ALA A 270 8.28 -49.12 24.73
CA ALA A 270 8.75 -47.81 24.28
C ALA A 270 9.14 -46.94 25.49
N GLY A 271 10.36 -46.42 25.49
CA GLY A 271 10.85 -45.46 26.49
C GLY A 271 9.97 -44.21 26.55
N ILE A 272 9.79 -43.70 27.76
CA ILE A 272 8.91 -42.58 28.12
C ILE A 272 9.32 -41.30 27.37
N VAL A 273 8.35 -40.65 26.72
CA VAL A 273 8.48 -39.27 26.19
C VAL A 273 8.46 -38.30 27.39
N GLY A 274 9.51 -37.50 27.58
CA GLY A 274 9.51 -36.44 28.59
C GLY A 274 8.68 -35.24 28.10
N ALA A 275 7.61 -34.90 28.82
CA ALA A 275 6.79 -33.71 28.58
C ALA A 275 7.28 -32.53 29.42
N TYR A 276 7.35 -31.34 28.80
CA TYR A 276 7.84 -30.11 29.44
C TYR A 276 6.78 -29.00 29.34
N ARG A 277 6.59 -28.24 30.43
CA ARG A 277 5.67 -27.10 30.54
C ARG A 277 6.46 -25.80 30.68
N MET A 278 6.10 -24.76 29.94
CA MET A 278 6.72 -23.44 30.11
C MET A 278 6.17 -22.73 31.37
N THR A 279 7.04 -22.32 32.29
CA THR A 279 6.66 -21.66 33.56
C THR A 279 6.80 -20.14 33.50
N ALA A 280 7.68 -19.63 32.63
CA ALA A 280 7.87 -18.21 32.28
C ALA A 280 8.44 -18.12 30.86
N PHE A 281 8.43 -16.93 30.22
CA PHE A 281 8.94 -16.78 28.84
C PHE A 281 10.42 -17.21 28.74
N GLY A 282 10.66 -18.41 28.19
CA GLY A 282 11.98 -19.02 28.06
C GLY A 282 12.40 -20.00 29.17
N GLU A 283 11.55 -20.28 30.17
CA GLU A 283 11.80 -21.26 31.24
C GLU A 283 10.82 -22.44 31.20
N TYR A 284 11.33 -23.68 31.30
CA TYR A 284 10.54 -24.92 31.19
C TYR A 284 10.74 -25.84 32.41
N SER A 285 9.64 -26.42 32.92
CA SER A 285 9.62 -27.44 33.98
C SER A 285 9.26 -28.82 33.42
N GLY A 286 10.06 -29.83 33.73
CA GLY A 286 9.79 -31.24 33.40
C GLY A 286 9.09 -31.95 34.55
N ASP A 287 7.77 -31.81 34.65
CA ASP A 287 6.95 -32.47 35.68
C ASP A 287 6.04 -33.57 35.13
N GLY A 288 6.19 -33.91 33.84
CA GLY A 288 5.41 -34.95 33.18
C GLY A 288 3.99 -34.53 32.80
N THR A 289 3.65 -33.24 32.85
CA THR A 289 2.34 -32.71 32.42
C THR A 289 2.42 -31.97 31.07
N ALA A 290 1.44 -32.19 30.19
CA ALA A 290 1.25 -31.47 28.92
C ALA A 290 -0.22 -31.00 28.80
N SER A 291 -0.46 -29.76 28.37
CA SER A 291 -1.81 -29.19 28.26
C SER A 291 -2.52 -29.65 26.97
N THR A 292 -3.78 -30.09 27.08
CA THR A 292 -4.62 -30.51 25.95
C THR A 292 -5.38 -29.34 25.32
N VAL A 293 -5.50 -29.39 23.99
CA VAL A 293 -6.08 -28.35 23.14
C VAL A 293 -7.61 -28.29 23.27
N LYS A 294 -8.13 -27.45 24.17
CA LYS A 294 -9.29 -26.53 24.03
C LYS A 294 -9.85 -26.12 25.40
N ALA A 295 -9.73 -24.83 25.74
CA ALA A 295 -10.82 -23.92 26.13
C ALA A 295 -10.27 -22.71 26.90
N ARG A 296 -10.75 -21.52 26.48
CA ARG A 296 -10.99 -20.28 27.23
C ARG A 296 -10.08 -19.91 28.43
N ASP A 297 -9.63 -18.66 28.31
CA ASP A 297 -9.33 -17.71 29.37
C ASP A 297 -7.99 -17.90 30.11
N TYR A 298 -7.27 -16.79 30.14
CA TYR A 298 -6.00 -16.49 30.82
C TYR A 298 -4.71 -16.62 30.02
N LYS A 299 -3.81 -15.74 30.44
CA LYS A 299 -2.56 -15.29 29.85
C LYS A 299 -1.52 -16.41 29.81
N ASP A 300 -0.52 -16.18 28.98
CA ASP A 300 0.74 -16.92 28.83
C ASP A 300 0.76 -17.97 27.71
N ALA A 301 1.87 -17.97 26.97
CA ALA A 301 2.03 -18.59 25.66
C ALA A 301 1.94 -20.13 25.71
N THR A 302 1.49 -20.73 24.60
CA THR A 302 1.41 -22.19 24.43
C THR A 302 2.22 -22.63 23.21
N ASP A 303 3.35 -23.30 23.46
CA ASP A 303 4.08 -24.12 22.49
C ASP A 303 4.15 -25.57 23.00
N LEU A 304 4.10 -26.54 22.07
CA LEU A 304 4.31 -27.98 22.33
C LEU A 304 5.67 -28.39 21.74
N ALA A 305 6.55 -29.00 22.53
CA ALA A 305 7.81 -29.59 22.06
C ALA A 305 7.87 -31.09 22.38
N VAL A 306 8.15 -31.93 21.36
CA VAL A 306 8.36 -33.38 21.46
C VAL A 306 9.64 -33.75 20.71
N THR A 307 10.50 -34.62 21.26
CA THR A 307 11.78 -35.02 20.62
C THR A 307 12.04 -36.54 20.72
N TYR A 308 12.55 -37.18 19.65
CA TYR A 308 13.26 -38.49 19.66
C TYR A 308 14.26 -38.63 18.49
N SER A 309 15.23 -39.55 18.61
CA SER A 309 16.52 -39.60 17.88
C SER A 309 16.74 -40.80 16.90
N ASN A 310 17.57 -40.55 15.86
CA ASN A 310 18.52 -41.43 15.11
C ASN A 310 18.17 -42.00 13.70
N ILE A 311 18.83 -41.40 12.68
CA ILE A 311 19.44 -41.88 11.40
C ILE A 311 18.63 -42.75 10.41
N SER A 312 18.51 -42.29 9.15
CA SER A 312 17.95 -43.01 7.98
C SER A 312 18.91 -43.11 6.77
N ARG A 313 18.89 -44.22 6.00
CA ARG A 313 19.69 -44.45 4.77
C ARG A 313 18.94 -44.05 3.50
N THR A 314 19.65 -43.58 2.47
CA THR A 314 19.11 -43.26 1.13
C THR A 314 19.11 -44.48 0.18
N LEU A 315 18.07 -44.56 -0.66
CA LEU A 315 17.70 -45.65 -1.57
C LEU A 315 18.83 -46.10 -2.52
N LEU A 316 19.11 -47.42 -2.57
CA LEU A 316 19.95 -48.05 -3.60
C LEU A 316 19.10 -48.59 -4.74
N SER A 317 19.53 -48.36 -5.99
CA SER A 317 18.99 -49.03 -7.17
C SER A 317 19.70 -50.37 -7.39
N LYS A 318 19.17 -51.46 -6.82
CA LYS A 318 19.29 -52.80 -7.42
C LYS A 318 18.30 -53.77 -6.75
N SER A 319 17.58 -54.48 -7.60
CA SER A 319 16.64 -55.55 -7.25
C SER A 319 17.38 -56.77 -6.72
N ASN A 320 16.82 -57.34 -5.65
CA ASN A 320 17.10 -58.66 -5.06
C ASN A 320 18.33 -58.74 -4.14
N ASP A 321 18.11 -58.51 -2.85
CA ASP A 321 18.35 -59.57 -1.85
C ASP A 321 17.47 -59.34 -0.62
N SER A 322 16.72 -60.38 -0.27
CA SER A 322 15.83 -60.46 0.88
C SER A 322 16.62 -60.69 2.17
N THR A 323 16.13 -60.11 3.28
CA THR A 323 16.49 -60.31 4.71
C THR A 323 17.18 -59.13 5.41
N ALA A 324 16.40 -58.09 5.69
CA ALA A 324 16.59 -57.27 6.88
C ALA A 324 15.19 -56.76 7.30
N GLU A 325 14.67 -57.31 8.39
CA GLU A 325 13.51 -56.77 9.10
C GLU A 325 13.88 -55.37 9.65
N ASP A 326 12.86 -54.51 9.74
CA ASP A 326 12.89 -53.13 10.26
C ASP A 326 13.46 -52.04 9.34
N LEU A 327 12.63 -51.59 8.39
CA LEU A 327 12.78 -50.31 7.68
C LEU A 327 11.39 -49.72 7.37
N GLU A 328 10.92 -48.81 8.23
CA GLU A 328 9.77 -47.95 7.90
C GLU A 328 10.20 -46.94 6.82
N THR A 329 9.58 -47.04 5.65
CA THR A 329 9.62 -45.97 4.64
C THR A 329 8.64 -44.89 5.07
N TYR A 330 9.11 -43.70 5.44
CA TYR A 330 8.21 -42.56 5.65
C TYR A 330 7.78 -41.98 4.29
N ALA A 331 6.50 -42.15 3.96
CA ALA A 331 5.81 -41.22 3.07
C ALA A 331 5.40 -40.01 3.92
N ILE A 332 6.06 -38.87 3.73
CA ILE A 332 5.57 -37.61 4.30
C ILE A 332 4.28 -37.27 3.56
N HIS A 333 3.14 -37.61 4.15
CA HIS A 333 1.86 -37.10 3.67
C HIS A 333 1.57 -35.79 4.40
N GLY A 334 2.10 -34.71 3.83
CA GLY A 334 1.87 -33.34 4.25
C GLY A 334 2.59 -32.41 3.29
N THR A 335 1.87 -31.47 2.71
CA THR A 335 2.33 -30.44 1.78
C THR A 335 3.28 -29.45 2.46
N GLN A 336 4.43 -29.91 2.93
CA GLN A 336 5.48 -29.13 3.58
C GLN A 336 6.66 -28.97 2.62
N ASP A 337 6.98 -27.73 2.23
CA ASP A 337 8.22 -27.44 1.50
C ASP A 337 9.36 -27.31 2.51
N PRO A 338 10.40 -28.16 2.47
CA PRO A 338 11.59 -27.99 3.31
C PRO A 338 12.37 -26.74 2.86
N ASP A 339 12.62 -25.81 3.79
CA ASP A 339 13.41 -24.60 3.57
C ASP A 339 14.86 -24.82 4.02
N THR A 340 15.84 -24.41 3.22
CA THR A 340 17.27 -24.55 3.51
C THR A 340 18.00 -23.21 3.55
N ASN A 341 17.28 -22.09 3.38
CA ASN A 341 17.88 -20.77 3.32
C ASN A 341 17.92 -20.09 4.70
N HIS A 342 19.13 -19.77 5.16
CA HIS A 342 19.37 -19.10 6.44
C HIS A 342 19.24 -17.56 6.35
N GLU A 343 19.16 -17.00 5.15
CA GLU A 343 19.15 -15.54 4.92
C GLU A 343 17.78 -14.99 4.49
N LEU A 344 16.85 -15.84 4.07
CA LEU A 344 15.55 -15.45 3.51
C LEU A 344 14.44 -16.34 4.08
N ALA A 345 13.32 -15.73 4.51
CA ALA A 345 12.10 -16.47 4.83
C ALA A 345 11.17 -16.53 3.61
N HIS A 346 10.63 -17.70 3.28
CA HIS A 346 9.63 -17.85 2.23
C HIS A 346 8.24 -17.33 2.64
N THR A 347 7.47 -16.85 1.66
CA THR A 347 6.07 -16.41 1.84
C THR A 347 5.10 -17.60 1.98
N LEU A 348 3.96 -17.36 2.63
CA LEU A 348 2.84 -18.29 2.87
C LEU A 348 2.63 -19.32 1.75
N GLY A 349 2.79 -20.60 2.08
CA GLY A 349 2.44 -21.73 1.21
C GLY A 349 0.93 -22.04 1.26
N ARG A 350 0.54 -23.14 0.59
CA ARG A 350 -0.85 -23.61 0.48
C ARG A 350 -1.53 -23.95 1.82
N ASN A 351 -0.82 -23.89 2.96
CA ASN A 351 -1.35 -24.28 4.27
C ASN A 351 -1.72 -23.09 5.17
N HIS A 352 -1.90 -21.89 4.62
CA HIS A 352 -2.43 -20.72 5.36
C HIS A 352 -1.57 -20.29 6.57
N GLY A 353 -0.24 -20.43 6.49
CA GLY A 353 0.68 -19.95 7.52
C GLY A 353 0.85 -20.89 8.71
N GLN A 354 0.70 -22.20 8.47
CA GLN A 354 0.98 -23.26 9.45
C GLN A 354 2.29 -24.00 9.15
N GLU A 355 3.13 -23.46 8.28
CA GLU A 355 4.44 -24.02 7.97
C GLU A 355 5.44 -23.69 9.09
N ASN A 356 6.03 -24.72 9.71
CA ASN A 356 7.23 -24.56 10.54
C ASN A 356 8.45 -24.63 9.61
N ALA A 357 9.28 -23.59 9.60
CA ALA A 357 10.57 -23.64 8.89
C ALA A 357 11.52 -24.58 9.64
N ILE A 358 11.92 -25.67 8.99
CA ILE A 358 12.92 -26.61 9.52
C ILE A 358 14.26 -26.25 8.90
N ILE A 359 15.15 -25.60 9.65
CA ILE A 359 16.54 -25.40 9.22
C ILE A 359 17.34 -26.62 9.69
N THR A 360 18.00 -27.30 8.76
CA THR A 360 18.95 -28.39 9.08
C THR A 360 20.35 -27.99 8.67
N GLU A 361 21.32 -28.04 9.58
CA GLU A 361 22.74 -27.99 9.19
C GLU A 361 23.12 -29.29 8.46
N PRO A 362 23.72 -29.24 7.26
CA PRO A 362 24.17 -30.44 6.56
C PRO A 362 25.44 -31.01 7.22
N TYR A 363 25.45 -32.31 7.51
CA TYR A 363 26.64 -33.03 7.97
C TYR A 363 27.10 -34.01 6.87
N THR A 364 28.41 -34.22 6.76
CA THR A 364 28.96 -35.27 5.90
C THR A 364 29.46 -36.43 6.77
N ILE A 365 28.95 -37.64 6.54
CA ILE A 365 29.38 -38.85 7.25
C ILE A 365 30.19 -39.72 6.29
N ALA A 366 31.44 -40.03 6.60
CA ALA A 366 32.24 -40.97 5.81
C ALA A 366 32.48 -42.26 6.60
N ILE A 367 32.28 -43.41 5.95
CA ILE A 367 32.65 -44.71 6.53
C ILE A 367 33.94 -45.17 5.84
N ARG A 368 35.02 -45.26 6.62
CA ARG A 368 36.29 -45.83 6.16
C ARG A 368 36.49 -47.20 6.79
N GLY A 369 36.64 -48.22 5.95
CA GLY A 369 36.91 -49.60 6.38
C GLY A 369 38.21 -50.13 5.81
N ARG A 370 38.95 -50.90 6.62
CA ARG A 370 39.90 -51.94 6.19
C ARG A 370 39.42 -53.28 6.76
N GLU A 371 39.99 -54.41 6.33
CA GLU A 371 39.55 -55.78 6.68
C GLU A 371 39.38 -56.04 8.19
N GLU A 372 39.97 -55.22 9.07
CA GLU A 372 39.89 -55.36 10.54
C GLU A 372 38.85 -54.44 11.23
N GLY A 373 38.07 -53.64 10.48
CA GLY A 373 36.99 -52.82 11.05
C GLY A 373 36.68 -51.53 10.28
N SER A 374 35.48 -51.00 10.49
CA SER A 374 35.00 -49.74 9.91
C SER A 374 34.87 -48.65 10.97
N THR A 375 35.34 -47.43 10.67
CA THR A 375 35.19 -46.23 11.50
C THR A 375 34.33 -45.18 10.79
N VAL A 376 33.46 -44.52 11.55
CA VAL A 376 32.56 -43.46 11.08
C VAL A 376 33.19 -42.10 11.40
N GLU A 377 33.46 -41.30 10.37
CA GLU A 377 33.95 -39.91 10.49
C GLU A 377 32.80 -38.95 10.18
N VAL A 378 32.59 -37.93 11.05
CA VAL A 378 31.56 -36.88 10.86
C VAL A 378 32.27 -35.54 10.62
N ARG A 379 31.91 -34.84 9.54
CA ARG A 379 32.35 -33.47 9.23
C ARG A 379 31.17 -32.51 9.29
N ASN A 380 31.35 -31.39 10.01
CA ASN A 380 30.39 -30.29 10.13
C ASN A 380 31.06 -28.98 9.70
N ASP A 381 31.24 -28.78 8.39
CA ASP A 381 31.85 -27.57 7.80
C ASP A 381 30.85 -26.76 6.96
N GLY A 382 29.56 -27.08 7.05
CA GLY A 382 28.49 -26.41 6.30
C GLY A 382 28.38 -26.81 4.83
N THR A 383 29.19 -27.75 4.34
CA THR A 383 29.11 -28.20 2.93
C THR A 383 28.19 -29.42 2.76
N ALA A 384 27.17 -29.27 1.90
CA ALA A 384 26.36 -30.39 1.40
C ALA A 384 26.97 -30.92 0.09
N ASN A 385 27.34 -32.21 0.05
CA ASN A 385 27.84 -32.83 -1.17
C ASN A 385 26.72 -32.96 -2.21
N THR A 386 26.67 -32.05 -3.19
CA THR A 386 25.75 -32.11 -4.31
C THR A 386 26.37 -32.97 -5.42
N LEU A 387 25.74 -34.12 -5.69
CA LEU A 387 26.02 -35.10 -6.75
C LEU A 387 27.25 -36.02 -6.56
N LEU A 388 26.98 -37.31 -6.31
CA LEU A 388 27.92 -38.39 -6.64
C LEU A 388 27.36 -39.20 -7.80
N THR A 389 28.08 -39.25 -8.93
CA THR A 389 27.82 -40.18 -10.04
C THR A 389 28.06 -41.62 -9.59
N PRO A 390 27.11 -42.55 -9.81
CA PRO A 390 27.34 -43.95 -9.49
C PRO A 390 28.21 -44.56 -10.60
N ASN A 391 29.49 -44.86 -10.34
CA ASN A 391 30.10 -46.11 -10.81
C ASN A 391 31.55 -46.36 -10.36
N SER A 392 31.80 -47.67 -10.17
CA SER A 392 33.10 -48.38 -10.09
C SER A 392 33.80 -48.52 -8.72
N GLY A 393 33.07 -49.02 -7.72
CA GLY A 393 33.58 -50.11 -6.85
C GLY A 393 34.88 -49.93 -6.07
N ARG A 394 35.10 -48.80 -5.38
CA ARG A 394 36.17 -48.70 -4.35
C ARG A 394 35.66 -48.08 -3.05
N ALA A 395 36.12 -48.65 -1.93
CA ALA A 395 35.76 -48.24 -0.56
C ALA A 395 36.23 -46.81 -0.25
N GLY A 396 35.34 -46.01 0.36
CA GLY A 396 35.60 -44.62 0.75
C GLY A 396 34.46 -43.64 0.45
N MET A 397 33.20 -44.06 0.53
CA MET A 397 32.07 -43.15 0.29
C MET A 397 31.76 -42.29 1.53
N GLY A 398 31.76 -40.97 1.33
CA GLY A 398 30.98 -40.04 2.14
C GLY A 398 29.50 -40.20 1.79
N VAL A 399 28.67 -40.54 2.76
CA VAL A 399 27.21 -40.46 2.69
C VAL A 399 26.83 -39.09 3.24
N GLY A 400 26.14 -38.28 2.43
CA GLY A 400 25.51 -37.07 2.97
C GLY A 400 24.45 -37.47 3.99
N ALA A 401 24.54 -36.93 5.20
CA ALA A 401 23.56 -37.18 6.24
C ALA A 401 22.99 -35.85 6.74
N VAL A 402 21.68 -35.71 6.71
CA VAL A 402 21.02 -34.57 7.34
C VAL A 402 20.77 -34.95 8.79
N GLY A 403 21.45 -34.28 9.72
CA GLY A 403 21.16 -34.41 11.15
C GLY A 403 19.81 -33.77 11.44
N TRP A 404 18.82 -34.56 11.87
CA TRP A 404 17.50 -34.05 12.24
C TRP A 404 17.46 -33.78 13.75
N GLY A 405 17.52 -32.50 14.11
CA GLY A 405 17.10 -32.00 15.41
C GLY A 405 16.10 -30.88 15.17
N MET A 406 14.92 -30.95 15.77
CA MET A 406 14.01 -29.79 15.83
C MET A 406 14.73 -28.65 16.55
N GLN A 407 15.27 -27.70 15.81
CA GLN A 407 15.79 -26.45 16.36
C GLN A 407 14.75 -25.35 16.14
N VAL A 408 14.12 -24.92 17.22
CA VAL A 408 13.27 -23.72 17.22
C VAL A 408 14.20 -22.51 17.27
N ARG A 409 14.37 -21.81 16.14
CA ARG A 409 15.08 -20.52 16.15
C ARG A 409 14.13 -19.40 16.54
N ARG A 410 14.61 -18.46 17.35
CA ARG A 410 13.90 -17.20 17.57
C ARG A 410 13.93 -16.39 16.28
N LEU A 411 12.82 -15.74 15.95
CA LEU A 411 12.83 -14.70 14.92
C LEU A 411 13.82 -13.61 15.33
N THR A 412 14.62 -13.14 14.38
CA THR A 412 15.51 -12.00 14.56
C THR A 412 14.71 -10.71 14.77
N PRO A 413 15.30 -9.65 15.33
CA PRO A 413 14.59 -8.39 15.49
C PRO A 413 14.17 -7.79 14.15
N VAL A 414 14.96 -7.97 13.08
CA VAL A 414 14.64 -7.51 11.73
C VAL A 414 13.42 -8.24 11.17
N GLU A 415 13.33 -9.56 11.38
CA GLU A 415 12.11 -10.31 11.01
C GLU A 415 10.89 -9.80 11.79
N CYS A 416 11.04 -9.48 13.08
CA CYS A 416 9.97 -8.88 13.86
C CYS A 416 9.58 -7.46 13.39
N GLU A 417 10.54 -6.63 12.99
CA GLU A 417 10.31 -5.31 12.39
C GLU A 417 9.48 -5.44 11.11
N ARG A 418 9.89 -6.32 10.20
CA ARG A 418 9.17 -6.63 8.96
C ARG A 418 7.75 -7.13 9.21
N LEU A 419 7.56 -8.00 10.21
CA LEU A 419 6.21 -8.47 10.58
C LEU A 419 5.31 -7.32 11.03
N GLN A 420 5.83 -6.29 11.69
CA GLN A 420 5.08 -5.09 12.05
C GLN A 420 5.01 -4.05 10.90
N GLY A 421 5.70 -4.27 9.79
CA GLY A 421 5.80 -3.37 8.65
C GLY A 421 6.75 -2.19 8.86
N PHE A 422 7.69 -2.29 9.80
CA PHE A 422 8.78 -1.32 9.94
C PHE A 422 9.87 -1.56 8.90
N PRO A 423 10.63 -0.51 8.53
CA PRO A 423 11.88 -0.66 7.81
C PRO A 423 12.86 -1.56 8.57
N ASP A 424 13.71 -2.27 7.83
CA ASP A 424 14.78 -3.06 8.42
C ASP A 424 15.69 -2.19 9.29
N ASN A 425 16.06 -2.70 10.46
CA ASN A 425 16.93 -2.06 11.43
C ASN A 425 16.33 -0.79 12.08
N HIS A 426 15.02 -0.59 12.01
CA HIS A 426 14.34 0.55 12.65
C HIS A 426 14.67 0.70 14.14
N THR A 427 14.84 -0.42 14.86
CA THR A 427 15.18 -0.42 16.30
C THR A 427 16.68 -0.60 16.57
N LEU A 428 17.52 -0.72 15.53
CA LEU A 428 18.97 -0.87 15.66
C LEU A 428 19.63 0.51 15.84
N ILE A 429 19.60 1.02 17.06
CA ILE A 429 20.12 2.35 17.42
C ILE A 429 21.28 2.26 18.42
N PRO A 430 22.14 3.28 18.53
CA PRO A 430 23.06 3.39 19.66
C PRO A 430 22.29 3.43 20.98
N TRP A 431 22.67 2.60 21.96
CA TRP A 431 21.91 2.46 23.21
C TRP A 431 22.80 2.21 24.41
N ARG A 432 22.63 3.02 25.48
CA ARG A 432 23.38 2.94 26.75
C ARG A 432 24.91 2.89 26.56
N GLY A 433 25.43 3.76 25.69
CA GLY A 433 26.87 3.88 25.43
C GLY A 433 27.44 2.77 24.54
N LYS A 434 26.58 1.93 23.94
CA LYS A 434 26.95 0.98 22.89
C LYS A 434 26.59 1.54 21.52
N ASP A 435 27.41 1.24 20.52
CA ASP A 435 27.12 1.55 19.13
C ASP A 435 25.91 0.75 18.63
N ALA A 436 25.32 1.17 17.52
CA ALA A 436 24.12 0.55 16.96
C ALA A 436 24.32 -0.96 16.67
N ALA A 437 25.51 -1.35 16.22
CA ALA A 437 25.86 -2.75 15.95
C ALA A 437 25.80 -3.64 17.20
N ASP A 438 25.99 -3.06 18.39
CA ASP A 438 25.97 -3.74 19.68
C ASP A 438 24.67 -3.48 20.47
N CYS A 439 23.63 -2.98 19.79
CA CYS A 439 22.33 -2.74 20.40
C CYS A 439 21.71 -4.06 20.87
N PRO A 440 21.34 -4.18 22.16
CA PRO A 440 20.81 -5.43 22.69
C PRO A 440 19.43 -5.75 22.10
N ASP A 441 19.23 -7.01 21.72
CA ASP A 441 17.98 -7.46 21.12
C ASP A 441 16.77 -7.45 22.06
N GLY A 442 16.97 -7.64 23.36
CA GLY A 442 15.87 -7.69 24.35
C GLY A 442 14.96 -6.45 24.31
N PRO A 443 15.51 -5.23 24.48
CA PRO A 443 14.76 -3.98 24.32
C PRO A 443 14.10 -3.83 22.95
N ARG A 444 14.78 -4.24 21.86
CA ARG A 444 14.24 -4.21 20.49
C ARG A 444 12.97 -5.05 20.39
N TYR A 445 13.02 -6.33 20.81
CA TYR A 445 11.85 -7.21 20.80
C TYR A 445 10.68 -6.67 21.62
N LYS A 446 10.96 -6.14 22.82
CA LYS A 446 9.90 -5.57 23.68
C LYS A 446 9.22 -4.39 22.98
N ALA A 447 10.00 -3.50 22.39
CA ALA A 447 9.50 -2.32 21.70
C ALA A 447 8.68 -2.66 20.45
N ILE A 448 9.16 -3.61 19.63
CA ILE A 448 8.43 -4.12 18.46
C ILE A 448 7.13 -4.81 18.87
N GLY A 449 7.17 -5.61 19.94
CA GLY A 449 6.01 -6.33 20.47
C GLY A 449 4.90 -5.41 20.99
N ASN A 450 5.28 -4.27 21.56
CA ASN A 450 4.37 -3.24 22.07
C ASN A 450 3.90 -2.26 21.00
N SER A 451 4.49 -2.27 19.80
CA SER A 451 4.14 -1.36 18.72
C SER A 451 2.81 -1.69 18.03
N MET A 452 2.30 -0.73 17.27
CA MET A 452 1.24 -0.92 16.28
C MET A 452 1.83 -1.43 14.95
N ALA A 453 0.99 -2.09 14.14
CA ALA A 453 1.37 -2.50 12.80
C ALA A 453 1.29 -1.30 11.85
N VAL A 454 2.43 -0.93 11.23
CA VAL A 454 2.56 0.23 10.34
C VAL A 454 1.52 0.23 9.21
N PRO A 455 1.24 -0.88 8.52
CA PRO A 455 0.29 -0.85 7.40
C PRO A 455 -1.17 -0.60 7.82
N VAL A 456 -1.55 -1.03 9.03
CA VAL A 456 -2.87 -0.73 9.59
C VAL A 456 -2.99 0.77 9.88
N MET A 457 -1.94 1.35 10.47
CA MET A 457 -1.89 2.81 10.70
C MET A 457 -1.93 3.58 9.39
N ARG A 458 -1.22 3.12 8.35
CA ARG A 458 -1.25 3.73 7.01
C ARG A 458 -2.67 3.73 6.43
N TRP A 459 -3.33 2.57 6.47
CA TRP A 459 -4.71 2.42 6.02
C TRP A 459 -5.66 3.36 6.75
N ILE A 460 -5.56 3.47 8.09
CA ILE A 460 -6.37 4.43 8.87
C ILE A 460 -6.08 5.87 8.44
N GLY A 461 -4.81 6.24 8.25
CA GLY A 461 -4.40 7.58 7.82
C GLY A 461 -4.95 7.97 6.45
N GLU A 462 -4.86 7.07 5.47
CA GLU A 462 -5.44 7.27 4.12
C GLU A 462 -6.95 7.48 4.17
N ARG A 463 -7.63 6.71 5.02
CA ARG A 463 -9.08 6.78 5.20
C ARG A 463 -9.51 8.05 5.91
N ILE A 464 -8.74 8.52 6.90
CA ILE A 464 -8.92 9.84 7.50
C ILE A 464 -8.72 10.93 6.45
N ALA A 465 -7.67 10.86 5.63
CA ALA A 465 -7.43 11.84 4.57
C ALA A 465 -8.59 11.90 3.56
N ALA A 466 -9.18 10.74 3.24
CA ALA A 466 -10.31 10.62 2.31
C ALA A 466 -11.66 11.05 2.92
N ALA A 467 -11.88 10.83 4.22
CA ALA A 467 -13.12 11.16 4.93
C ALA A 467 -13.20 12.64 5.34
N ARG A 468 -12.13 13.42 5.14
CA ARG A 468 -12.22 14.87 5.32
C ARG A 468 -13.13 15.43 4.22
N PRO A 469 -14.08 16.32 4.56
CA PRO A 469 -14.76 17.09 3.53
C PRO A 469 -13.66 17.73 2.69
N ALA A 470 -13.70 17.51 1.37
CA ALA A 470 -12.74 18.13 0.47
C ALA A 470 -12.70 19.60 0.86
N GLU A 471 -11.55 20.09 1.35
CA GLU A 471 -11.35 21.53 1.48
C GLU A 471 -11.73 22.06 0.10
N GLU A 472 -12.82 22.81 0.00
CA GLU A 472 -13.05 23.65 -1.15
C GLU A 472 -11.92 24.68 -1.11
N SER A 473 -10.74 24.26 -1.59
CA SER A 473 -9.71 25.17 -2.03
C SER A 473 -10.46 26.14 -2.92
N LYS A 474 -10.41 27.44 -2.61
CA LYS A 474 -10.99 28.48 -3.47
C LYS A 474 -10.74 28.06 -4.92
N PRO A 475 -11.79 27.87 -5.75
CA PRO A 475 -11.65 27.15 -7.01
C PRO A 475 -10.49 27.75 -7.78
N ARG A 476 -9.40 26.98 -7.88
CA ARG A 476 -8.20 27.42 -8.58
C ARG A 476 -8.63 27.76 -9.99
N THR A 477 -8.48 29.02 -10.36
CA THR A 477 -8.90 29.47 -11.69
C THR A 477 -7.87 28.97 -12.69
N TRP A 478 -8.22 27.91 -13.42
CA TRP A 478 -7.38 27.33 -14.45
C TRP A 478 -7.31 28.25 -15.67
N ARG A 479 -6.11 28.48 -16.18
CA ARG A 479 -5.86 29.27 -17.39
C ARG A 479 -5.96 28.37 -18.62
N ARG A 480 -6.78 28.78 -19.59
CA ARG A 480 -6.92 28.06 -20.85
C ARG A 480 -5.69 28.29 -21.74
N PRO A 481 -5.28 27.29 -22.53
CA PRO A 481 -4.28 27.52 -23.57
C PRO A 481 -4.84 28.41 -24.69
N PHE A 482 -3.97 29.20 -25.32
CA PHE A 482 -4.35 30.08 -26.43
C PHE A 482 -4.53 29.33 -27.77
N LEU A 483 -4.21 28.03 -27.85
CA LEU A 483 -4.48 27.19 -29.01
C LEU A 483 -5.62 26.21 -28.74
N LYS A 484 -6.40 25.91 -29.78
CA LYS A 484 -7.21 24.69 -29.81
C LYS A 484 -6.28 23.54 -30.16
N TRP A 485 -6.13 22.56 -29.27
CA TRP A 485 -5.23 21.44 -29.49
C TRP A 485 -5.93 20.11 -29.22
N ALA A 486 -5.73 19.15 -30.12
CA ALA A 486 -6.24 17.80 -29.93
C ALA A 486 -5.60 17.18 -28.69
N GLY A 487 -6.41 16.51 -27.85
CA GLY A 487 -5.92 15.91 -26.61
C GLY A 487 -5.67 16.88 -25.45
N GLY A 488 -6.01 18.18 -25.59
CA GLY A 488 -5.75 19.18 -24.55
C GLY A 488 -6.24 18.78 -23.14
N LYS A 489 -5.30 18.72 -22.19
CA LYS A 489 -5.52 18.22 -20.82
C LYS A 489 -6.17 19.20 -19.85
N TYR A 490 -6.83 20.24 -20.36
CA TYR A 490 -7.46 21.27 -19.53
C TYR A 490 -8.47 20.69 -18.52
N SER A 491 -9.28 19.72 -18.93
CA SER A 491 -10.26 19.07 -18.04
C SER A 491 -9.64 18.14 -16.99
N LEU A 492 -8.39 17.70 -17.20
CA LEU A 492 -7.65 16.82 -16.29
C LEU A 492 -6.72 17.60 -15.35
N LEU A 493 -6.64 18.93 -15.48
CA LEU A 493 -5.76 19.77 -14.67
C LEU A 493 -5.92 19.58 -13.16
N PRO A 494 -7.13 19.45 -12.57
CA PRO A 494 -7.24 19.22 -11.13
C PRO A 494 -6.52 17.96 -10.64
N GLU A 495 -6.68 16.84 -11.37
CA GLU A 495 -6.03 15.57 -11.03
C GLU A 495 -4.53 15.61 -11.34
N LEU A 496 -4.14 16.12 -12.50
CA LEU A 496 -2.73 16.27 -12.88
C LEU A 496 -1.99 17.18 -11.90
N TYR A 497 -2.62 18.27 -11.46
CA TYR A 497 -2.05 19.16 -10.47
C TYR A 497 -1.89 18.48 -9.11
N ARG A 498 -2.78 17.57 -8.72
CA ARG A 498 -2.64 16.81 -7.47
C ARG A 498 -1.48 15.80 -7.57
N LEU A 499 -1.36 15.11 -8.69
CA LEU A 499 -0.39 14.03 -8.89
C LEU A 499 1.03 14.52 -9.18
N ILE A 500 1.19 15.55 -10.02
CA ILE A 500 2.51 16.06 -10.41
C ILE A 500 3.11 16.84 -9.22
N PRO A 501 4.26 16.41 -8.66
CA PRO A 501 4.87 17.01 -7.48
C PRO A 501 5.59 18.32 -7.84
N ALA A 502 6.14 18.98 -6.83
CA ALA A 502 7.08 20.07 -7.05
C ALA A 502 8.45 19.54 -7.51
N GLY A 503 9.16 20.38 -8.26
CA GLY A 503 10.52 20.10 -8.74
C GLY A 503 11.16 21.36 -9.32
N LYS A 504 12.44 21.30 -9.65
CA LYS A 504 13.18 22.47 -10.13
C LYS A 504 12.71 22.88 -11.53
N ARG A 505 12.59 21.90 -12.43
CA ARG A 505 12.23 22.11 -13.83
C ARG A 505 11.21 21.10 -14.30
N LEU A 506 10.17 21.58 -14.96
CA LEU A 506 9.17 20.76 -15.64
C LEU A 506 9.58 20.54 -17.10
N ILE A 507 9.64 19.29 -17.52
CA ILE A 507 9.95 18.89 -18.90
C ILE A 507 8.69 18.30 -19.53
N GLU A 508 8.20 18.91 -20.60
CA GLU A 508 7.06 18.42 -21.40
C GLU A 508 7.54 18.05 -22.81
N PRO A 509 7.80 16.76 -23.10
CA PRO A 509 8.23 16.30 -24.43
C PRO A 509 7.13 16.35 -25.51
N PHE A 510 5.88 16.53 -25.08
CA PHE A 510 4.68 16.62 -25.92
C PHE A 510 3.86 17.84 -25.49
N VAL A 511 4.44 19.03 -25.50
CA VAL A 511 3.81 20.22 -24.90
C VAL A 511 2.45 20.55 -25.55
N GLY A 512 2.31 20.33 -26.85
CA GLY A 512 1.06 20.56 -27.58
C GLY A 512 0.46 21.94 -27.30
N GLY A 513 -0.76 21.98 -26.76
CA GLY A 513 -1.44 23.23 -26.40
C GLY A 513 -0.88 23.93 -25.14
N GLY A 514 -0.09 23.25 -24.32
CA GLY A 514 0.57 23.86 -23.15
C GLY A 514 -0.26 23.96 -21.88
N SER A 515 -1.32 23.15 -21.74
CA SER A 515 -2.26 23.25 -20.60
C SER A 515 -1.56 23.06 -19.24
N VAL A 516 -0.60 22.14 -19.14
CA VAL A 516 0.05 21.78 -17.87
C VAL A 516 1.04 22.86 -17.44
N PHE A 517 2.04 23.24 -18.25
CA PHE A 517 2.99 24.29 -17.85
C PHE A 517 2.30 25.63 -17.57
N LEU A 518 1.29 26.02 -18.35
CA LEU A 518 0.57 27.28 -18.13
C LEU A 518 -0.06 27.35 -16.74
N ASN A 519 -0.43 26.18 -16.18
CA ASN A 519 -1.07 26.06 -14.89
C ASN A 519 -0.16 25.53 -13.77
N SER A 520 1.13 25.32 -14.05
CA SER A 520 2.12 24.87 -13.08
C SER A 520 2.73 26.04 -12.31
N ASP A 521 2.59 26.06 -10.98
CA ASP A 521 3.25 26.98 -10.04
C ASP A 521 4.22 26.23 -9.10
N LYS A 522 4.42 24.93 -9.34
CA LYS A 522 5.30 24.06 -8.53
C LYS A 522 6.73 23.93 -9.08
N HIS A 523 7.02 24.64 -10.18
CA HIS A 523 8.27 24.53 -10.93
C HIS A 523 8.77 25.91 -11.33
N GLU A 524 10.09 26.09 -11.30
CA GLU A 524 10.74 27.37 -11.60
C GLU A 524 11.09 27.49 -13.08
N TYR A 525 11.57 26.41 -13.70
CA TYR A 525 11.99 26.37 -15.10
C TYR A 525 11.18 25.38 -15.94
N PHE A 526 11.14 25.60 -17.26
CA PHE A 526 10.38 24.76 -18.18
C PHE A 526 11.21 24.38 -19.41
N LEU A 527 11.21 23.10 -19.78
CA LEU A 527 11.70 22.64 -21.09
C LEU A 527 10.50 22.08 -21.86
N LEU A 528 10.08 22.81 -22.88
CA LEU A 528 8.86 22.54 -23.63
C LEU A 528 9.23 22.13 -25.04
N ALA A 529 8.92 20.88 -25.40
CA ALA A 529 9.26 20.32 -26.69
C ALA A 529 8.05 19.73 -27.41
N ASP A 530 8.11 19.77 -28.73
CA ASP A 530 7.16 19.12 -29.63
C ASP A 530 7.87 18.82 -30.95
N ILE A 531 7.35 17.84 -31.69
CA ILE A 531 7.83 17.54 -33.05
C ILE A 531 7.33 18.56 -34.07
N ASN A 532 6.23 19.26 -33.77
CA ASN A 532 5.67 20.28 -34.64
C ASN A 532 6.51 21.57 -34.58
N ALA A 533 7.32 21.78 -35.63
CA ALA A 533 8.17 22.97 -35.76
C ALA A 533 7.39 24.29 -35.77
N ASP A 534 6.19 24.31 -36.37
CA ASP A 534 5.39 25.54 -36.46
C ASP A 534 4.81 25.94 -35.10
N LEU A 535 4.42 24.96 -34.27
CA LEU A 535 3.99 25.17 -32.89
C LEU A 535 5.14 25.79 -32.07
N ILE A 536 6.33 25.20 -32.15
CA ILE A 536 7.50 25.70 -31.42
C ILE A 536 7.92 27.08 -31.92
N ASN A 537 7.87 27.33 -33.24
CA ASN A 537 8.10 28.66 -33.80
C ASN A 537 7.11 29.68 -33.24
N LEU A 538 5.81 29.35 -33.14
CA LEU A 538 4.82 30.23 -32.53
C LEU A 538 5.17 30.55 -31.06
N TYR A 539 5.55 29.55 -30.28
CA TYR A 539 5.95 29.74 -28.88
C TYR A 539 7.19 30.64 -28.75
N GLN A 540 8.21 30.41 -29.58
CA GLN A 540 9.43 31.21 -29.62
C GLN A 540 9.13 32.66 -30.04
N MET A 541 8.33 32.88 -31.09
CA MET A 541 8.00 34.23 -31.54
C MET A 541 7.14 35.00 -30.54
N LEU A 542 6.21 34.32 -29.84
CA LEU A 542 5.46 34.94 -28.74
C LEU A 542 6.34 35.25 -27.51
N ALA A 543 7.43 34.52 -27.31
CA ALA A 543 8.38 34.80 -26.24
C ALA A 543 9.29 36.01 -26.58
N VAL A 544 9.69 36.16 -27.85
CA VAL A 544 10.70 37.15 -28.28
C VAL A 544 10.07 38.43 -28.83
N VAL A 545 9.06 38.33 -29.71
CA VAL A 545 8.41 39.46 -30.41
C VAL A 545 6.87 39.41 -30.34
N PRO A 546 6.27 39.32 -29.13
CA PRO A 546 4.83 39.11 -28.96
C PRO A 546 3.97 40.18 -29.63
N ASP A 547 4.35 41.45 -29.55
CA ASP A 547 3.52 42.56 -30.03
C ASP A 547 3.41 42.55 -31.57
N SER A 548 4.47 42.15 -32.27
CA SER A 548 4.45 41.96 -33.74
C SER A 548 3.53 40.81 -34.14
N VAL A 549 3.66 39.64 -33.48
CA VAL A 549 2.81 38.47 -33.75
C VAL A 549 1.34 38.79 -33.48
N ILE A 550 1.04 39.42 -32.34
CA ILE A 550 -0.32 39.84 -31.97
C ILE A 550 -0.86 40.85 -32.99
N GLY A 551 -0.07 41.85 -33.37
CA GLY A 551 -0.47 42.88 -34.32
C GLY A 551 -0.84 42.31 -35.69
N GLU A 552 -0.06 41.36 -36.20
CA GLU A 552 -0.36 40.67 -37.46
C GLU A 552 -1.57 39.73 -37.34
N ALA A 553 -1.64 38.94 -36.27
CA ALA A 553 -2.75 38.03 -36.05
C ALA A 553 -4.08 38.78 -35.87
N ILE A 554 -4.13 39.87 -35.09
CA ILE A 554 -5.36 40.66 -34.91
C ILE A 554 -5.87 41.21 -36.25
N LYS A 555 -4.97 41.71 -37.11
CA LYS A 555 -5.35 42.18 -38.45
C LYS A 555 -6.01 41.06 -39.26
N ALA A 556 -5.43 39.87 -39.25
CA ALA A 556 -6.00 38.71 -39.93
C ALA A 556 -7.37 38.31 -39.36
N PHE A 557 -7.52 38.25 -38.02
CA PHE A 557 -8.79 37.88 -37.37
C PHE A 557 -9.92 38.88 -37.65
N ARG A 558 -9.60 40.17 -37.81
CA ARG A 558 -10.61 41.21 -38.05
C ARG A 558 -11.05 41.30 -39.51
N HIS A 559 -10.12 41.11 -40.44
CA HIS A 559 -10.34 41.46 -41.86
C HIS A 559 -10.43 40.26 -42.79
N LEU A 560 -9.99 39.07 -42.37
CA LEU A 560 -9.77 37.92 -43.26
C LEU A 560 -10.62 36.72 -42.83
N ASN A 561 -11.89 36.91 -42.45
CA ASN A 561 -12.77 35.84 -41.95
C ASN A 561 -13.68 35.25 -43.06
N ASP A 562 -13.09 34.84 -44.17
CA ASP A 562 -13.76 34.23 -45.34
C ASP A 562 -12.92 33.12 -45.97
N VAL A 563 -13.52 32.35 -46.88
CA VAL A 563 -12.90 31.13 -47.44
C VAL A 563 -11.78 31.47 -48.42
N GLU A 564 -11.92 32.56 -49.17
CA GLU A 564 -10.93 33.05 -50.13
C GLU A 564 -9.64 33.45 -49.39
N ASN A 565 -9.75 34.32 -48.40
CA ASN A 565 -8.61 34.79 -47.62
C ASN A 565 -7.96 33.67 -46.79
N TYR A 566 -8.77 32.76 -46.22
CA TYR A 566 -8.23 31.58 -45.55
C TYR A 566 -7.38 30.72 -46.49
N THR A 567 -7.81 30.55 -47.74
CA THR A 567 -7.10 29.77 -48.74
C THR A 567 -5.76 30.43 -49.10
N VAL A 568 -5.75 31.76 -49.27
CA VAL A 568 -4.52 32.54 -49.53
C VAL A 568 -3.52 32.41 -48.39
N ILE A 569 -3.96 32.59 -47.13
CA ILE A 569 -3.07 32.44 -45.97
C ILE A 569 -2.53 31.00 -45.88
N ARG A 570 -3.39 30.01 -46.10
CA ARG A 570 -2.99 28.59 -46.10
C ARG A 570 -1.94 28.29 -47.16
N GLU A 571 -2.11 28.80 -48.38
CA GLU A 571 -1.16 28.62 -49.48
C GLU A 571 0.17 29.32 -49.19
N ALA A 572 0.15 30.54 -48.66
CA ALA A 572 1.36 31.25 -48.25
C ALA A 572 2.10 30.52 -47.12
N PHE A 573 1.36 29.98 -46.15
CA PHE A 573 1.88 29.17 -45.07
C PHE A 573 2.52 27.87 -45.58
N ASN A 574 1.86 27.16 -46.51
CA ASN A 574 2.40 25.93 -47.10
C ASN A 574 3.59 26.18 -48.03
N ALA A 575 3.59 27.28 -48.77
CA ALA A 575 4.68 27.64 -49.68
C ALA A 575 5.95 28.12 -48.95
N GLN A 576 5.94 28.17 -47.61
CA GLN A 576 7.06 28.65 -46.77
C GLN A 576 7.56 30.04 -47.16
N LYS A 577 6.67 30.92 -47.64
CA LYS A 577 7.00 32.29 -48.07
C LYS A 577 7.00 33.31 -46.92
N LEU A 578 6.45 32.93 -45.78
CA LEU A 578 6.29 33.79 -44.60
C LEU A 578 7.56 33.77 -43.75
N ASN A 579 7.96 34.93 -43.22
CA ASN A 579 9.01 34.98 -42.21
C ASN A 579 8.54 34.35 -40.88
N ALA A 580 9.44 34.18 -39.90
CA ALA A 580 9.12 33.49 -38.64
C ALA A 580 7.93 34.11 -37.87
N THR A 581 7.84 35.44 -37.81
CA THR A 581 6.77 36.19 -37.15
C THR A 581 5.44 36.05 -37.88
N GLU A 582 5.45 36.25 -39.20
CA GLU A 582 4.28 36.09 -40.07
C GLU A 582 3.76 34.66 -40.03
N ARG A 583 4.66 33.68 -40.00
CA ARG A 583 4.32 32.26 -39.91
C ARG A 583 3.69 31.92 -38.58
N ALA A 584 4.15 32.51 -37.47
CA ALA A 584 3.54 32.36 -36.16
C ALA A 584 2.12 32.95 -36.13
N ALA A 585 1.94 34.17 -36.66
CA ALA A 585 0.63 34.81 -36.76
C ALA A 585 -0.34 34.00 -37.63
N ALA A 586 0.14 33.51 -38.78
CA ALA A 586 -0.62 32.64 -39.68
C ALA A 586 -0.99 31.30 -39.03
N PHE A 587 -0.10 30.67 -38.26
CA PHE A 587 -0.41 29.44 -37.53
C PHE A 587 -1.54 29.64 -36.52
N LEU A 588 -1.50 30.72 -35.73
CA LEU A 588 -2.56 31.06 -34.78
C LEU A 588 -3.90 31.33 -35.49
N TYR A 589 -3.85 32.05 -36.61
CA TYR A 589 -5.02 32.29 -37.45
C TYR A 589 -5.59 30.97 -37.97
N LEU A 590 -4.79 30.13 -38.63
CA LEU A 590 -5.23 28.84 -39.17
C LEU A 590 -5.83 27.96 -38.07
N ASN A 591 -5.21 27.88 -36.89
CA ASN A 591 -5.74 27.12 -35.75
C ASN A 591 -7.13 27.59 -35.29
N ARG A 592 -7.39 28.90 -35.30
CA ARG A 592 -8.68 29.43 -34.84
C ARG A 592 -9.76 29.41 -35.92
N HIS A 593 -9.37 29.33 -37.18
CA HIS A 593 -10.26 29.46 -38.34
C HIS A 593 -10.51 28.14 -39.09
N CYS A 594 -9.65 27.14 -38.94
CA CYS A 594 -9.82 25.82 -39.56
C CYS A 594 -10.83 24.94 -38.82
N PHE A 595 -11.33 23.91 -39.51
CA PHE A 595 -12.29 22.97 -38.94
C PHE A 595 -11.79 22.35 -37.61
N ASN A 596 -12.53 22.58 -36.53
CA ASN A 596 -12.25 22.12 -35.16
C ASN A 596 -10.90 22.54 -34.56
N GLY A 597 -10.18 23.48 -35.20
CA GLY A 597 -8.84 23.87 -34.78
C GLY A 597 -7.81 22.75 -34.85
N LEU A 598 -7.99 21.81 -35.77
CA LEU A 598 -7.09 20.69 -35.99
C LEU A 598 -5.84 21.16 -36.75
N MET A 599 -4.65 20.95 -36.17
CA MET A 599 -3.37 21.17 -36.87
C MET A 599 -2.89 19.86 -37.47
N ARG A 600 -3.17 19.64 -38.76
CA ARG A 600 -2.84 18.41 -39.49
C ARG A 600 -2.13 18.72 -40.80
N TYR A 601 -1.10 17.91 -41.06
CA TYR A 601 -0.22 18.02 -42.23
C TYR A 601 -0.32 16.74 -43.07
N ASN A 602 -0.14 16.85 -44.37
CA ASN A 602 0.01 15.69 -45.25
C ASN A 602 1.46 15.14 -45.18
N LEU A 603 1.74 14.07 -45.93
CA LEU A 603 3.08 13.46 -45.98
C LEU A 603 4.16 14.41 -46.54
N ASP A 604 3.76 15.38 -47.38
CA ASP A 604 4.65 16.41 -47.92
C ASP A 604 4.89 17.58 -46.94
N GLY A 605 4.32 17.52 -45.72
CA GLY A 605 4.48 18.56 -44.70
C GLY A 605 3.60 19.80 -44.91
N PHE A 606 2.60 19.73 -45.80
CA PHE A 606 1.64 20.81 -46.02
C PHE A 606 0.41 20.70 -45.11
N PHE A 607 0.05 21.80 -44.47
CA PHE A 607 -1.19 21.90 -43.71
C PHE A 607 -2.40 21.75 -44.64
N ASN A 608 -3.32 20.83 -44.30
CA ASN A 608 -4.39 20.41 -45.22
C ASN A 608 -5.81 20.47 -44.63
N VAL A 609 -6.02 21.22 -43.54
CA VAL A 609 -7.35 21.33 -42.92
C VAL A 609 -8.19 22.40 -43.61
N GLY A 610 -9.46 22.08 -43.84
CA GLY A 610 -10.42 22.98 -44.49
C GLY A 610 -10.91 24.11 -43.58
N TRP A 611 -11.55 25.11 -44.19
CA TRP A 611 -12.18 26.24 -43.51
C TRP A 611 -13.26 25.81 -42.51
N GLY A 612 -13.23 26.38 -41.30
CA GLY A 612 -14.12 26.00 -40.19
C GLY A 612 -15.48 26.70 -40.16
N LYS A 613 -15.70 27.73 -40.99
CA LYS A 613 -16.98 28.49 -41.11
C LYS A 613 -17.48 29.09 -39.79
N TYR A 614 -16.58 29.52 -38.91
CA TYR A 614 -16.94 30.20 -37.66
C TYR A 614 -17.38 31.65 -37.92
N LYS A 615 -18.50 32.07 -37.33
CA LYS A 615 -19.04 33.44 -37.52
C LYS A 615 -18.10 34.53 -36.99
N ALA A 616 -17.51 34.30 -35.83
CA ALA A 616 -16.56 35.22 -35.19
C ALA A 616 -15.54 34.41 -34.38
N PRO A 617 -14.39 34.05 -34.97
CA PRO A 617 -13.30 33.37 -34.27
C PRO A 617 -12.78 34.19 -33.09
N TYR A 618 -12.73 33.58 -31.91
CA TYR A 618 -12.19 34.21 -30.71
C TYR A 618 -10.67 34.42 -30.83
N PHE A 619 -10.21 35.66 -30.62
CA PHE A 619 -8.80 36.01 -30.54
C PHE A 619 -8.31 35.90 -29.09
N PRO A 620 -7.36 34.99 -28.78
CA PRO A 620 -6.97 34.64 -27.41
C PRO A 620 -5.91 35.57 -26.82
N GLU A 621 -6.20 36.87 -26.75
CA GLU A 621 -5.22 37.87 -26.31
C GLU A 621 -4.80 37.70 -24.84
N GLU A 622 -5.76 37.47 -23.96
CA GLU A 622 -5.50 37.28 -22.53
C GLU A 622 -4.66 36.02 -22.28
N GLU A 623 -4.96 34.93 -22.99
CA GLU A 623 -4.20 33.68 -22.88
C GLU A 623 -2.78 33.82 -23.45
N ILE A 624 -2.58 34.61 -24.50
CA ILE A 624 -1.23 34.94 -25.03
C ILE A 624 -0.45 35.77 -24.00
N ARG A 625 -1.09 36.75 -23.36
CA ARG A 625 -0.45 37.55 -22.29
C ARG A 625 -0.07 36.67 -21.10
N ALA A 626 -0.92 35.72 -20.72
CA ALA A 626 -0.63 34.73 -19.68
C ALA A 626 0.57 33.83 -20.03
N PHE A 627 0.67 33.39 -21.29
CA PHE A 627 1.83 32.65 -21.78
C PHE A 627 3.11 33.47 -21.68
N ARG A 628 3.09 34.74 -22.13
CA ARG A 628 4.24 35.65 -22.08
C ARG A 628 4.77 35.85 -20.67
N GLN A 629 3.89 35.92 -19.67
CA GLN A 629 4.31 36.05 -18.27
C GLN A 629 5.21 34.89 -17.82
N LYS A 630 5.04 33.69 -18.38
CA LYS A 630 5.83 32.51 -18.03
C LYS A 630 6.98 32.22 -18.99
N SER A 631 6.92 32.73 -20.23
CA SER A 631 7.86 32.34 -21.28
C SER A 631 9.33 32.68 -20.99
N HIS A 632 9.62 33.61 -20.08
CA HIS A 632 10.98 33.95 -19.67
C HIS A 632 11.72 32.80 -18.95
N ALA A 633 10.98 31.86 -18.36
CA ALA A 633 11.53 30.68 -17.69
C ALA A 633 11.52 29.43 -18.60
N CYS A 634 11.15 29.58 -19.88
CA CYS A 634 10.95 28.48 -20.80
C CYS A 634 12.09 28.34 -21.81
N VAL A 635 12.50 27.10 -22.05
CA VAL A 635 13.28 26.69 -23.22
C VAL A 635 12.35 25.94 -24.17
N PHE A 636 12.22 26.43 -25.40
CA PHE A 636 11.38 25.82 -26.43
C PHE A 636 12.23 25.04 -27.43
N MET A 637 11.90 23.78 -27.67
CA MET A 637 12.72 22.89 -28.50
C MET A 637 11.88 22.10 -29.51
N THR A 638 12.20 22.20 -30.81
CA THR A 638 11.65 21.30 -31.83
C THR A 638 12.42 19.98 -31.77
N ALA A 639 11.87 18.98 -31.10
CA ALA A 639 12.49 17.68 -30.92
C ALA A 639 11.46 16.60 -30.56
N GLY A 640 11.78 15.35 -30.93
CA GLY A 640 11.05 14.18 -30.47
C GLY A 640 11.35 13.84 -29.00
N PHE A 641 10.49 13.00 -28.42
CA PHE A 641 10.51 12.70 -26.98
C PHE A 641 11.83 12.08 -26.51
N GLU A 642 12.47 11.21 -27.29
CA GLU A 642 13.72 10.56 -26.89
C GLU A 642 14.83 11.57 -26.58
N ARG A 643 14.98 12.58 -27.46
CA ARG A 643 15.98 13.63 -27.28
C ARG A 643 15.67 14.48 -26.05
N THR A 644 14.40 14.82 -25.86
CA THR A 644 13.96 15.64 -24.73
C THR A 644 14.13 14.90 -23.40
N LEU A 645 13.76 13.62 -23.33
CA LEU A 645 13.87 12.81 -22.13
C LEU A 645 15.33 12.55 -21.74
N ARG A 646 16.26 12.45 -22.69
CA ARG A 646 17.71 12.36 -22.40
C ARG A 646 18.25 13.55 -21.62
N LEU A 647 17.58 14.71 -21.65
CA LEU A 647 17.96 15.90 -20.90
C LEU A 647 17.42 15.94 -19.46
N ALA A 648 16.58 14.97 -19.10
CA ALA A 648 16.00 14.84 -17.75
C ALA A 648 16.95 14.09 -16.80
N GLY A 649 17.06 14.57 -15.57
CA GLY A 649 17.80 13.94 -14.48
C GLY A 649 17.31 14.40 -13.10
N ASP A 650 18.20 14.34 -12.11
CA ASP A 650 17.88 14.72 -10.73
C ASP A 650 17.29 16.13 -10.61
N GLY A 651 16.23 16.25 -9.80
CA GLY A 651 15.47 17.49 -9.60
C GLY A 651 14.51 17.88 -10.74
N ASP A 652 14.52 17.16 -11.88
CA ASP A 652 13.55 17.36 -12.96
C ASP A 652 12.26 16.58 -12.72
N VAL A 653 11.14 17.17 -13.15
CA VAL A 653 9.84 16.51 -13.25
C VAL A 653 9.47 16.44 -14.72
N VAL A 654 9.13 15.24 -15.20
CA VAL A 654 8.77 14.98 -16.58
C VAL A 654 7.28 14.69 -16.67
N TYR A 655 6.58 15.38 -17.57
CA TYR A 655 5.19 15.08 -17.92
C TYR A 655 5.06 14.76 -19.40
N CYS A 656 4.64 13.54 -19.71
CA CYS A 656 4.44 13.03 -21.06
C CYS A 656 2.94 12.90 -21.37
N ASP A 657 2.52 13.52 -22.47
CA ASP A 657 1.17 13.37 -23.01
C ASP A 657 1.20 12.95 -24.49
N PRO A 658 1.59 11.69 -24.77
CA PRO A 658 1.70 11.21 -26.14
C PRO A 658 0.32 11.12 -26.82
N PRO A 659 0.27 11.02 -28.16
CA PRO A 659 -0.93 10.54 -28.85
C PRO A 659 -1.39 9.21 -28.25
N TYR A 660 -2.68 9.10 -27.90
CA TYR A 660 -3.21 7.94 -27.18
C TYR A 660 -3.33 6.71 -28.07
N GLU A 661 -3.07 5.53 -27.49
CA GLU A 661 -3.44 4.26 -28.10
C GLU A 661 -4.97 4.10 -28.10
N PRO A 662 -5.60 3.78 -29.24
CA PRO A 662 -7.05 3.54 -29.29
C PRO A 662 -7.47 2.32 -28.47
N MET A 663 -8.71 2.35 -27.98
CA MET A 663 -9.32 1.17 -27.36
C MET A 663 -9.56 0.09 -28.42
N PRO A 664 -9.51 -1.21 -28.05
CA PRO A 664 -9.83 -2.30 -28.96
C PRO A 664 -11.19 -2.08 -29.67
N GLY A 665 -11.21 -2.19 -31.00
CA GLY A 665 -12.43 -1.98 -31.81
C GLY A 665 -12.79 -0.52 -32.10
N THR A 666 -11.99 0.47 -31.65
CA THR A 666 -12.20 1.89 -31.96
C THR A 666 -11.16 2.37 -32.99
N ALA A 667 -11.59 3.10 -34.02
CA ALA A 667 -10.67 3.71 -34.97
C ALA A 667 -9.99 4.93 -34.30
N GLY A 668 -8.75 4.76 -33.85
CA GLY A 668 -7.94 5.84 -33.28
C GLY A 668 -7.50 6.84 -34.35
N PHE A 669 -7.69 8.13 -34.08
CA PHE A 669 -7.17 9.20 -34.93
C PHE A 669 -5.74 9.55 -34.47
N THR A 670 -4.72 8.89 -35.04
CA THR A 670 -3.30 8.98 -34.59
C THR A 670 -2.37 9.77 -35.52
N ASN A 671 -2.88 10.33 -36.63
CA ASN A 671 -2.05 11.05 -37.62
C ASN A 671 -1.96 12.56 -37.32
N TYR A 672 -1.06 12.95 -36.42
CA TYR A 672 -0.75 14.37 -36.12
C TYR A 672 0.59 14.86 -36.72
N ALA A 673 1.43 13.95 -37.24
CA ALA A 673 2.67 14.27 -37.97
C ALA A 673 2.89 13.26 -39.11
N ALA A 674 3.67 13.64 -40.13
CA ALA A 674 4.12 12.72 -41.17
C ALA A 674 4.96 11.60 -40.52
N GLY A 675 4.42 10.39 -40.45
CA GLY A 675 5.04 9.23 -39.80
C GLY A 675 4.21 8.55 -38.69
N GLY A 676 3.23 9.26 -38.09
CA GLY A 676 2.37 8.72 -37.03
C GLY A 676 3.09 8.39 -35.70
N PHE A 677 2.34 8.12 -34.64
CA PHE A 677 2.86 7.61 -33.37
C PHE A 677 2.48 6.13 -33.24
N SER A 678 3.45 5.25 -33.44
CA SER A 678 3.23 3.80 -33.50
C SER A 678 3.22 3.15 -32.12
N TRP A 679 2.81 1.89 -32.03
CA TRP A 679 2.97 1.09 -30.81
C TRP A 679 4.44 1.01 -30.37
N ASP A 680 5.37 0.86 -31.31
CA ASP A 680 6.81 0.85 -30.99
C ASP A 680 7.26 2.19 -30.41
N SER A 681 6.64 3.30 -30.82
CA SER A 681 6.88 4.61 -30.22
C SER A 681 6.34 4.69 -28.78
N GLN A 682 5.21 4.03 -28.47
CA GLN A 682 4.70 3.92 -27.10
C GLN A 682 5.67 3.14 -26.20
N VAL A 683 6.21 2.02 -26.71
CA VAL A 683 7.20 1.20 -26.00
C VAL A 683 8.49 2.01 -25.76
N ALA A 684 9.04 2.62 -26.81
CA ALA A 684 10.25 3.44 -26.72
C ALA A 684 10.07 4.64 -25.77
N LEU A 685 8.86 5.21 -25.69
CA LEU A 685 8.54 6.26 -24.73
C LEU A 685 8.57 5.74 -23.29
N ALA A 686 7.95 4.59 -23.01
CA ALA A 686 7.98 3.98 -21.68
C ALA A 686 9.42 3.68 -21.24
N GLU A 687 10.24 3.11 -22.13
CA GLU A 687 11.65 2.83 -21.86
C GLU A 687 12.47 4.12 -21.63
N SER A 688 12.23 5.16 -22.42
CA SER A 688 12.89 6.46 -22.25
C SER A 688 12.51 7.14 -20.92
N CYS A 689 11.26 6.98 -20.48
CA CYS A 689 10.76 7.42 -19.18
C CYS A 689 11.46 6.68 -18.04
N VAL A 690 11.60 5.35 -18.12
CA VAL A 690 12.35 4.56 -17.14
C VAL A 690 13.81 5.02 -17.07
N ALA A 691 14.46 5.23 -18.22
CA ALA A 691 15.83 5.73 -18.26
C ALA A 691 15.98 7.13 -17.64
N ALA A 692 15.01 8.02 -17.85
CA ALA A 692 14.97 9.33 -17.18
C ALA A 692 14.82 9.19 -15.67
N HIS A 693 13.94 8.29 -15.21
CA HIS A 693 13.76 8.00 -13.80
C HIS A 693 15.03 7.45 -13.13
N GLN A 694 15.74 6.55 -13.81
CA GLN A 694 17.04 6.03 -13.33
C GLN A 694 18.11 7.12 -13.18
N ARG A 695 17.98 8.26 -13.87
CA ARG A 695 18.84 9.44 -13.69
C ARG A 695 18.39 10.40 -12.58
N GLY A 696 17.32 10.05 -11.85
CA GLY A 696 16.78 10.85 -10.73
C GLY A 696 15.54 11.68 -11.05
N ALA A 697 15.03 11.65 -12.30
CA ALA A 697 13.83 12.41 -12.64
C ALA A 697 12.56 11.75 -12.06
N LYS A 698 11.57 12.57 -11.71
CA LYS A 698 10.21 12.09 -11.40
C LYS A 698 9.38 12.13 -12.68
N VAL A 699 8.77 11.01 -13.07
CA VAL A 699 8.16 10.89 -14.40
C VAL A 699 6.67 10.59 -14.30
N PHE A 700 5.88 11.30 -15.09
CA PHE A 700 4.43 11.17 -15.18
C PHE A 700 4.02 11.04 -16.64
N ILE A 701 3.13 10.10 -16.95
CA ILE A 701 2.63 9.88 -18.31
C ILE A 701 1.12 9.69 -18.31
N SER A 702 0.39 10.44 -19.13
CA SER A 702 -1.05 10.25 -19.32
C SER A 702 -1.35 9.42 -20.56
N ASN A 703 -2.28 8.47 -20.46
CA ASN A 703 -2.70 7.66 -21.61
C ASN A 703 -4.14 7.11 -21.43
N SER A 704 -4.62 6.35 -22.41
CA SER A 704 -5.90 5.64 -22.35
C SER A 704 -5.86 4.45 -21.40
N THR A 705 -7.03 3.93 -21.03
CA THR A 705 -7.19 2.68 -20.24
C THR A 705 -7.07 1.40 -21.09
N ALA A 706 -6.46 1.47 -22.28
CA ALA A 706 -6.31 0.30 -23.12
C ALA A 706 -5.49 -0.80 -22.41
N PRO A 707 -5.92 -2.08 -22.41
CA PRO A 707 -5.25 -3.15 -21.66
C PRO A 707 -3.75 -3.29 -21.97
N ARG A 708 -3.35 -3.12 -23.24
CA ARG A 708 -1.93 -3.17 -23.64
C ARG A 708 -1.10 -2.04 -23.03
N VAL A 709 -1.70 -0.86 -22.82
CA VAL A 709 -1.01 0.28 -22.19
C VAL A 709 -0.82 0.05 -20.70
N ILE A 710 -1.85 -0.49 -20.03
CA ILE A 710 -1.78 -0.89 -18.62
C ILE A 710 -0.66 -1.91 -18.43
N GLU A 711 -0.66 -2.98 -19.23
CA GLU A 711 0.37 -4.03 -19.17
C GLU A 711 1.78 -3.47 -19.43
N LEU A 712 1.93 -2.58 -20.41
CA LEU A 712 3.20 -1.94 -20.72
C LEU A 712 3.74 -1.18 -19.48
N TYR A 713 2.92 -0.34 -18.87
CA TYR A 713 3.34 0.46 -17.73
C TYR A 713 3.59 -0.38 -16.47
N GLU A 714 2.76 -1.39 -16.19
CA GLU A 714 3.00 -2.31 -15.07
C GLU A 714 4.32 -3.09 -15.24
N ARG A 715 4.60 -3.58 -16.45
CA ARG A 715 5.86 -4.29 -16.76
C ARG A 715 7.10 -3.43 -16.55
N HIS A 716 6.98 -2.13 -16.78
CA HIS A 716 8.06 -1.16 -16.58
C HIS A 716 8.06 -0.51 -15.18
N GLY A 717 7.25 -1.02 -14.24
CA GLY A 717 7.28 -0.62 -12.83
C GLY A 717 6.58 0.70 -12.50
N PHE A 718 5.71 1.20 -13.37
CA PHE A 718 4.95 2.41 -13.09
C PHE A 718 3.82 2.15 -12.09
N THR A 719 3.59 3.12 -11.20
CA THR A 719 2.38 3.17 -10.37
C THR A 719 1.23 3.78 -11.18
N LEU A 720 0.09 3.09 -11.26
CA LEU A 720 -1.06 3.52 -12.06
C LEU A 720 -2.11 4.28 -11.22
N HIS A 721 -2.47 5.48 -11.67
CA HIS A 721 -3.51 6.31 -11.10
C HIS A 721 -4.67 6.45 -12.09
N ARG A 722 -5.87 6.03 -11.69
CA ARG A 722 -7.08 6.19 -12.52
C ARG A 722 -7.62 7.61 -12.36
N VAL A 723 -7.85 8.31 -13.48
CA VAL A 723 -8.37 9.67 -13.48
C VAL A 723 -9.67 9.77 -14.29
N ASN A 724 -10.67 10.42 -13.71
CA ASN A 724 -11.99 10.55 -14.32
C ASN A 724 -12.01 11.75 -15.27
N ALA A 725 -11.91 11.51 -16.59
CA ALA A 725 -12.03 12.56 -17.59
C ALA A 725 -13.49 12.71 -18.06
N ARG A 726 -14.18 13.79 -17.69
CA ARG A 726 -15.47 14.14 -18.33
C ARG A 726 -15.22 14.59 -19.78
N ARG A 727 -15.30 13.68 -20.76
CA ARG A 727 -15.30 14.06 -22.19
C ARG A 727 -16.73 14.35 -22.65
N SER A 728 -17.07 15.61 -22.83
CA SER A 728 -18.33 16.01 -23.48
C SER A 728 -18.17 15.92 -25.02
N ILE A 729 -18.22 14.72 -25.59
CA ILE A 729 -18.31 14.53 -27.04
C ILE A 729 -19.34 13.42 -27.35
N SER A 730 -20.62 13.74 -27.20
CA SER A 730 -21.73 13.03 -27.88
C SER A 730 -22.96 13.95 -27.92
N SER A 731 -23.60 14.04 -29.08
CA SER A 731 -24.83 14.83 -29.31
C SER A 731 -26.12 14.10 -28.92
N LYS A 732 -26.04 12.93 -28.27
CA LYS A 732 -27.19 12.16 -27.77
C LYS A 732 -27.04 11.86 -26.27
N GLY A 733 -28.00 12.32 -25.47
CA GLY A 733 -27.99 12.22 -24.00
C GLY A 733 -27.92 10.79 -23.43
N SER A 734 -28.24 9.77 -24.23
CA SER A 734 -28.26 8.35 -23.84
C SER A 734 -26.94 7.59 -24.04
N THR A 735 -25.86 8.26 -24.49
CA THR A 735 -24.54 7.62 -24.77
C THR A 735 -23.37 8.29 -24.05
N ARG A 736 -23.64 8.97 -22.92
CA ARG A 736 -22.57 9.55 -22.09
C ARG A 736 -21.84 8.43 -21.33
N GLU A 737 -20.84 7.83 -21.95
CA GLU A 737 -19.87 6.98 -21.24
C GLU A 737 -18.78 7.83 -20.60
N THR A 738 -18.50 7.56 -19.32
CA THR A 738 -17.35 8.10 -18.59
C THR A 738 -16.11 7.37 -19.09
N ALA A 739 -15.34 7.99 -19.98
CA ALA A 739 -14.04 7.46 -20.36
C ALA A 739 -13.04 7.70 -19.22
N ASN A 740 -12.49 6.61 -18.68
CA ASN A 740 -11.42 6.68 -17.68
C ASN A 740 -10.09 6.80 -18.43
N ASP A 741 -9.32 7.84 -18.11
CA ASP A 741 -7.92 7.97 -18.53
C ASP A 741 -7.02 7.46 -17.39
N ILE A 742 -5.76 7.13 -17.68
CA ILE A 742 -4.77 6.80 -16.65
C ILE A 742 -3.66 7.85 -16.64
N VAL A 743 -3.11 8.06 -15.45
CA VAL A 743 -1.81 8.73 -15.25
C VAL A 743 -0.91 7.70 -14.58
N ALA A 744 0.22 7.38 -15.19
CA ALA A 744 1.21 6.46 -14.63
C ALA A 744 2.43 7.25 -14.14
N SER A 745 3.04 6.84 -13.03
CA SER A 745 4.14 7.56 -12.40
C SER A 745 5.33 6.69 -12.03
N LEU A 746 6.54 7.26 -12.07
CA LEU A 746 7.79 6.72 -11.52
C LEU A 746 8.44 7.76 -10.59
N GLY A 747 8.80 7.36 -9.36
CA GLY A 747 9.45 8.22 -8.37
C GLY A 747 8.51 8.98 -7.42
N ILE A 748 7.40 8.34 -7.00
CA ILE A 748 6.55 8.79 -5.89
C ILE A 748 6.90 8.01 -4.64
#